data_AF-A0ABD1VQI4-F1
#
_entry.id   AF-A0ABD1VQI4-F1
#
_cell.length_a   1.000
_cell.length_b   1.000
_cell.length_c   1.000
_cell.angle_alpha   90.00
_cell.angle_beta   90.00
_cell.angle_gamma   90.00
#
_symmetry.space_group_name_H-M   'P 1'
#
loop_
_entity.id
_entity.type
_entity.pdbx_description
1 polymer ?
#
loop_
_entity_poly.entity_id
_entity_poly.type
_entity_poly.pdbx_seq_one_letter_code
_entity_poly.pdbx_strand_id
1 'polypeptide(L)'
;MPREIITLQVGQCGNQIGMEFWKQLCLEHGISKDGILEDFATQGGDRKDVFFYQADDQHYIPRALLMDLEPRVINGIQNGEYRNLYNHENVFIADHGGGAGNNWASGYHQGKQYEEDLMDMIDREADGSDSLEGFVLCHSIAGGTGSGMGSYLLETLNDRYSKKLVQTYSVFPNQNETSDVVVQPYNSLLTLKRLTLNADCVVVLDNTALNRIAVERLHISTPTFAQTNSLVSTVMSASTTTLRYPGYMNNDLVGLLASLIPTPRCHFLMTGYTPLTVERQANVIRKTTVLDVMRRLLQTKNIMVSSARTKEASQAKYISILNIIQGEVDPTQVHESLQRIRERKLVNFIEWGPASIQVALSRKSPYVQTAHRVSGLMLASHTGIRHLFSKCLSQYEKLRKRQAFLDNYRNHPMFADNDLSEFDESRDIIESLVDEYKACESPDYIKWGMESNSNQVIEHSTSRTLKEEQPQIPEVHCSRERSRAAWKVIEEYLMPFLEREKYQVSSRCRLHPSNDIFRDQEEHKIHVDINEWRCGYCKKIFRAEKYLDQHFDNRHLNLLNVSHSKCLADVCGALHCDLVMDSLSRKTKCNPAAAARNRHLCEDLADSCFPVNQGPSATRLHELFLRQFCDAHSCSGGRKPFSRGGRKHTSIFFLAISILILMFLPIFYLIVYLYQREMSTGGQQLKRISKPGRKPKPS
;
A
#
# COMPACT_ATOMS: atom_id res chain seq x y z
N MET A 1 -5.70 -16.23 1.91
CA MET A 1 -6.53 -15.41 1.00
C MET A 1 -5.66 -15.01 -0.16
N PRO A 2 -6.21 -14.91 -1.37
CA PRO A 2 -5.54 -14.30 -2.51
C PRO A 2 -5.00 -12.92 -2.13
N ARG A 3 -3.91 -12.51 -2.77
CA ARG A 3 -3.35 -11.17 -2.68
C ARG A 3 -3.28 -10.68 -4.11
N GLU A 4 -4.36 -10.06 -4.57
CA GLU A 4 -4.54 -9.72 -5.97
C GLU A 4 -3.70 -8.49 -6.32
N ILE A 5 -3.20 -8.47 -7.56
CA ILE A 5 -2.42 -7.35 -8.10
C ILE A 5 -3.06 -6.91 -9.41
N ILE A 6 -3.37 -5.62 -9.50
CA ILE A 6 -3.93 -5.01 -10.72
C ILE A 6 -2.79 -4.42 -11.55
N THR A 7 -2.70 -4.80 -12.82
CA THR A 7 -1.68 -4.30 -13.74
C THR A 7 -2.25 -3.18 -14.60
N LEU A 8 -1.65 -1.99 -14.54
CA LEU A 8 -1.99 -0.84 -15.36
C LEU A 8 -0.99 -0.74 -16.52
N GLN A 9 -1.47 -0.78 -17.75
CA GLN A 9 -0.66 -0.70 -18.96
C GLN A 9 -0.94 0.63 -19.65
N VAL A 10 0.04 1.55 -19.59
CA VAL A 10 -0.21 2.94 -20.00
C VAL A 10 0.67 3.34 -21.18
N GLY A 11 -0.01 3.73 -22.27
CA GLY A 11 0.59 4.15 -23.53
C GLY A 11 1.22 3.02 -24.34
N GLN A 12 1.71 3.36 -25.54
CA GLN A 12 2.25 2.39 -26.50
C GLN A 12 3.25 1.40 -25.89
N CYS A 13 4.26 1.89 -25.16
CA CYS A 13 5.29 1.03 -24.61
C CYS A 13 4.74 0.12 -23.51
N GLY A 14 3.92 0.66 -22.59
CA GLY A 14 3.29 -0.07 -21.50
C GLY A 14 2.40 -1.22 -21.99
N ASN A 15 1.56 -0.93 -22.99
CA ASN A 15 0.67 -1.93 -23.61
C ASN A 15 1.47 -3.03 -24.35
N GLN A 16 2.55 -2.68 -25.05
CA GLN A 16 3.37 -3.67 -25.75
C GLN A 16 4.15 -4.60 -24.81
N ILE A 17 4.78 -4.07 -23.76
CA ILE A 17 5.48 -4.91 -22.77
C ILE A 17 4.48 -5.73 -21.96
N GLY A 18 3.34 -5.14 -21.62
CA GLY A 18 2.26 -5.76 -20.89
C GLY A 18 1.65 -6.94 -21.64
N MET A 19 1.42 -6.80 -22.95
CA MET A 19 0.97 -7.90 -23.79
C MET A 19 1.97 -9.07 -23.76
N GLU A 20 3.27 -8.83 -23.96
CA GLU A 20 4.28 -9.90 -23.92
C GLU A 20 4.38 -10.55 -22.52
N PHE A 21 4.22 -9.76 -21.45
CA PHE A 21 4.14 -10.27 -20.09
C PHE A 21 2.96 -11.24 -19.90
N TRP A 22 1.75 -10.87 -20.32
CA TRP A 22 0.57 -11.74 -20.19
C TRP A 22 0.66 -12.99 -21.06
N LYS A 23 1.22 -12.90 -22.27
CA LYS A 23 1.52 -14.08 -23.09
C LYS A 23 2.42 -15.07 -22.35
N GLN A 24 3.49 -14.56 -21.74
CA GLN A 24 4.43 -15.37 -20.97
C GLN A 24 3.74 -16.00 -19.74
N LEU A 25 2.89 -15.26 -19.03
CA LEU A 25 2.11 -15.80 -17.91
C LEU A 25 1.15 -16.90 -18.35
N CYS A 26 0.43 -16.71 -19.47
CA CYS A 26 -0.46 -17.75 -19.99
C CYS A 26 0.29 -19.05 -20.29
N LEU A 27 1.46 -18.96 -20.94
CA LEU A 27 2.32 -20.12 -21.20
C LEU A 27 2.80 -20.78 -19.90
N GLU A 28 3.19 -20.00 -18.91
CA GLU A 28 3.66 -20.52 -17.62
C GLU A 28 2.56 -21.15 -16.77
N HIS A 29 1.31 -20.70 -16.91
CA HIS A 29 0.17 -21.21 -16.14
C HIS A 29 -0.66 -22.25 -16.90
N GLY A 30 -0.31 -22.55 -18.15
CA GLY A 30 -1.06 -23.50 -19.00
C GLY A 30 -2.45 -22.96 -19.35
N ILE A 31 -2.54 -21.68 -19.65
CA ILE A 31 -3.75 -20.99 -20.07
C ILE A 31 -3.63 -20.73 -21.58
N SER A 32 -4.68 -21.06 -22.33
CA SER A 32 -4.75 -20.86 -23.76
C SER A 32 -4.84 -19.36 -24.11
N LYS A 33 -4.74 -19.04 -25.40
CA LYS A 33 -4.82 -17.64 -25.88
C LYS A 33 -6.20 -17.01 -25.67
N ASP A 34 -7.22 -17.84 -25.51
CA ASP A 34 -8.59 -17.44 -25.23
C ASP A 34 -8.91 -17.47 -23.72
N GLY A 35 -7.91 -17.58 -22.84
CA GLY A 35 -8.11 -17.59 -21.39
C GLY A 35 -8.61 -18.91 -20.82
N ILE A 36 -8.71 -19.99 -21.63
CA ILE A 36 -9.20 -21.29 -21.17
C ILE A 36 -8.04 -22.09 -20.58
N LEU A 37 -8.24 -22.69 -19.41
CA LEU A 37 -7.27 -23.58 -18.79
C LEU A 37 -7.08 -24.87 -19.59
N GLU A 38 -5.84 -25.20 -19.90
CA GLU A 38 -5.51 -26.46 -20.60
C GLU A 38 -5.68 -27.66 -19.66
N ASP A 39 -6.14 -28.80 -20.20
CA ASP A 39 -6.42 -30.02 -19.41
C ASP A 39 -5.21 -30.53 -18.62
N PHE A 40 -4.00 -30.37 -19.17
CA PHE A 40 -2.77 -30.76 -18.50
C PHE A 40 -2.39 -29.83 -17.32
N ALA A 41 -3.04 -28.68 -17.20
CA ALA A 41 -2.69 -27.61 -16.27
C ALA A 41 -3.55 -27.56 -14.99
N THR A 42 -4.54 -28.45 -14.87
CA THR A 42 -5.47 -28.49 -13.73
C THR A 42 -4.80 -28.83 -12.39
N GLN A 43 -3.62 -29.48 -12.39
CA GLN A 43 -2.92 -29.92 -11.16
C GLN A 43 -1.56 -29.21 -10.94
N GLY A 44 -1.38 -27.99 -11.47
CA GLY A 44 -0.08 -27.30 -11.53
C GLY A 44 0.54 -26.82 -10.21
N GLY A 45 -0.23 -26.73 -9.12
CA GLY A 45 0.26 -26.23 -7.83
C GLY A 45 0.68 -24.75 -7.83
N ASP A 46 0.37 -24.03 -8.89
CA ASP A 46 0.61 -22.61 -9.12
C ASP A 46 -0.59 -21.76 -8.66
N ARG A 47 -0.31 -20.50 -8.29
CA ARG A 47 -1.29 -19.51 -7.84
C ARG A 47 -1.65 -18.57 -8.98
N LYS A 48 -2.74 -18.90 -9.67
CA LYS A 48 -3.29 -18.10 -10.78
C LYS A 48 -4.06 -16.87 -10.28
N ASP A 49 -4.66 -16.98 -9.08
CA ASP A 49 -5.53 -16.00 -8.41
C ASP A 49 -4.90 -14.61 -8.19
N VAL A 50 -3.56 -14.54 -8.11
CA VAL A 50 -2.82 -13.28 -7.91
C VAL A 50 -2.98 -12.31 -9.08
N PHE A 51 -2.86 -12.84 -10.31
CA PHE A 51 -2.84 -12.04 -11.54
C PHE A 51 -4.08 -12.26 -12.42
N PHE A 52 -4.76 -13.39 -12.27
CA PHE A 52 -5.95 -13.72 -13.04
C PHE A 52 -7.19 -13.71 -12.15
N TYR A 53 -8.26 -13.12 -12.67
CA TYR A 53 -9.62 -13.34 -12.22
C TYR A 53 -10.16 -14.61 -12.86
N GLN A 54 -10.86 -15.44 -12.09
CA GLN A 54 -11.49 -16.66 -12.58
C GLN A 54 -12.99 -16.36 -12.78
N ALA A 55 -13.43 -16.29 -14.04
CA ALA A 55 -14.81 -15.94 -14.40
C ALA A 55 -15.76 -17.14 -14.26
N ASP A 56 -15.29 -18.33 -14.62
CA ASP A 56 -15.96 -19.61 -14.42
C ASP A 56 -14.92 -20.70 -14.10
N ASP A 57 -15.33 -21.97 -14.01
CA ASP A 57 -14.45 -23.06 -13.59
C ASP A 57 -13.19 -23.24 -14.49
N GLN A 58 -13.16 -22.68 -15.70
CA GLN A 58 -12.05 -22.87 -16.65
C GLN A 58 -11.52 -21.60 -17.32
N HIS A 59 -12.21 -20.47 -17.18
CA HIS A 59 -11.86 -19.23 -17.88
C HIS A 59 -11.17 -18.23 -16.95
N TYR A 60 -9.93 -17.89 -17.31
CA TYR A 60 -9.04 -16.98 -16.60
C TYR A 60 -8.84 -15.69 -17.38
N ILE A 61 -9.18 -14.56 -16.74
CA ILE A 61 -9.09 -13.22 -17.30
C ILE A 61 -7.99 -12.45 -16.56
N PRO A 62 -7.03 -11.81 -17.24
CA PRO A 62 -6.03 -10.97 -16.59
C PRO A 62 -6.65 -9.80 -15.81
N ARG A 63 -6.15 -9.55 -14.60
CA ARG A 63 -6.41 -8.32 -13.83
C ARG A 63 -5.57 -7.17 -14.41
N ALA A 64 -5.86 -6.82 -15.66
CA ALA A 64 -5.09 -5.88 -16.45
C ALA A 64 -6.00 -4.79 -17.03
N LEU A 65 -5.58 -3.54 -16.87
CA LEU A 65 -6.22 -2.37 -17.46
C LEU A 65 -5.31 -1.79 -18.54
N LEU A 66 -5.83 -1.71 -19.77
CA LEU A 66 -5.11 -1.20 -20.94
C LEU A 66 -5.59 0.22 -21.21
N MET A 67 -4.68 1.19 -21.14
CA MET A 67 -5.00 2.60 -21.26
C MET A 67 -4.09 3.23 -22.32
N ASP A 68 -4.68 3.80 -23.36
CA ASP A 68 -3.93 4.58 -24.34
C ASP A 68 -4.74 5.76 -24.86
N LEU A 69 -4.04 6.84 -25.21
CA LEU A 69 -4.62 7.99 -25.89
C LEU A 69 -4.61 7.80 -27.42
N GLU A 70 -3.95 6.74 -27.89
CA GLU A 70 -3.90 6.37 -29.30
C GLU A 70 -4.43 4.94 -29.52
N PRO A 71 -5.29 4.71 -30.52
CA PRO A 71 -5.91 3.41 -30.72
C PRO A 71 -4.97 2.35 -31.30
N ARG A 72 -3.83 2.74 -31.89
CA ARG A 72 -3.01 1.86 -32.75
C ARG A 72 -2.59 0.56 -32.06
N VAL A 73 -2.07 0.65 -30.83
CA VAL A 73 -1.53 -0.51 -30.12
C VAL A 73 -2.65 -1.38 -29.58
N ILE A 74 -3.64 -0.77 -28.94
CA ILE A 74 -4.80 -1.47 -28.38
C ILE A 74 -5.60 -2.18 -29.49
N ASN A 75 -5.84 -1.52 -30.63
CA ASN A 75 -6.47 -2.17 -31.79
C ASN A 75 -5.65 -3.35 -32.30
N GLY A 76 -4.32 -3.28 -32.23
CA GLY A 76 -3.45 -4.41 -32.56
C GLY A 76 -3.65 -5.60 -31.61
N ILE A 77 -3.90 -5.35 -30.33
CA ILE A 77 -4.20 -6.38 -29.32
C ILE A 77 -5.60 -6.96 -29.54
N GLN A 78 -6.62 -6.11 -29.74
CA GLN A 78 -8.01 -6.51 -29.96
C GLN A 78 -8.24 -7.25 -31.29
N ASN A 79 -7.37 -7.06 -32.28
CA ASN A 79 -7.37 -7.83 -33.53
C ASN A 79 -6.32 -8.94 -33.56
N GLY A 80 -5.57 -9.11 -32.47
CA GLY A 80 -4.49 -10.09 -32.35
C GLY A 80 -4.97 -11.47 -31.91
N GLU A 81 -3.99 -12.36 -31.70
CA GLU A 81 -4.27 -13.74 -31.29
C GLU A 81 -4.84 -13.86 -29.86
N TYR A 82 -4.60 -12.88 -29.00
CA TYR A 82 -5.02 -12.85 -27.59
C TYR A 82 -6.21 -11.92 -27.35
N ARG A 83 -6.99 -11.63 -28.39
CA ARG A 83 -8.12 -10.68 -28.33
C ARG A 83 -9.19 -11.04 -27.30
N ASN A 84 -9.39 -12.34 -27.06
CA ASN A 84 -10.41 -12.87 -26.15
C ASN A 84 -9.88 -13.03 -24.71
N LEU A 85 -8.59 -12.76 -24.47
CA LEU A 85 -7.99 -12.93 -23.16
C LEU A 85 -8.41 -11.80 -22.20
N TYR A 86 -8.45 -10.56 -22.69
CA TYR A 86 -8.70 -9.37 -21.87
C TYR A 86 -10.19 -9.08 -21.72
N ASN A 87 -10.58 -8.58 -20.55
CA ASN A 87 -11.91 -8.00 -20.38
C ASN A 87 -12.03 -6.71 -21.22
N HIS A 88 -13.04 -6.64 -22.08
CA HIS A 88 -13.31 -5.45 -22.91
C HIS A 88 -13.62 -4.21 -22.09
N GLU A 89 -14.21 -4.36 -20.89
CA GLU A 89 -14.48 -3.22 -20.00
C GLU A 89 -13.21 -2.63 -19.39
N ASN A 90 -12.09 -3.36 -19.45
CA ASN A 90 -10.80 -2.96 -18.90
C ASN A 90 -9.89 -2.28 -19.92
N VAL A 91 -10.47 -1.83 -21.05
CA VAL A 91 -9.76 -1.20 -22.14
C VAL A 91 -10.27 0.22 -22.31
N PHE A 92 -9.38 1.19 -22.14
CA PHE A 92 -9.62 2.60 -22.37
C PHE A 92 -8.82 3.10 -23.58
N ILE A 93 -9.55 3.72 -24.51
CA ILE A 93 -9.01 4.43 -25.66
C ILE A 93 -9.70 5.79 -25.71
N ALA A 94 -8.95 6.89 -25.75
CA ALA A 94 -9.55 8.22 -25.85
C ALA A 94 -10.31 8.42 -27.18
N ASP A 95 -11.55 8.89 -27.12
CA ASP A 95 -12.46 9.06 -28.25
C ASP A 95 -11.91 9.95 -29.38
N HIS A 96 -11.08 10.93 -29.01
CA HIS A 96 -10.58 11.93 -29.96
C HIS A 96 -9.27 11.50 -30.66
N GLY A 97 -8.68 10.36 -30.31
CA GLY A 97 -7.58 9.72 -31.05
C GLY A 97 -6.33 10.57 -31.32
N GLY A 98 -6.22 11.77 -30.72
CA GLY A 98 -5.17 12.75 -30.99
C GLY A 98 -3.83 12.42 -30.30
N GLY A 99 -3.81 11.44 -29.41
CA GLY A 99 -2.64 11.06 -28.63
C GLY A 99 -2.15 12.17 -27.71
N ALA A 100 -1.04 11.90 -27.02
CA ALA A 100 -0.32 12.93 -26.25
C ALA A 100 0.74 13.66 -27.08
N GLY A 101 0.98 13.26 -28.33
CA GLY A 101 1.94 13.93 -29.23
C GLY A 101 3.37 13.98 -28.67
N ASN A 102 3.80 12.94 -27.95
CA ASN A 102 5.09 12.88 -27.23
C ASN A 102 5.31 14.02 -26.20
N ASN A 103 4.23 14.65 -25.70
CA ASN A 103 4.30 15.72 -24.72
C ASN A 103 3.70 15.26 -23.38
N TRP A 104 4.50 15.29 -22.31
CA TRP A 104 4.06 14.94 -20.96
C TRP A 104 2.90 15.81 -20.49
N ALA A 105 2.91 17.13 -20.75
CA ALA A 105 1.87 18.04 -20.29
C ALA A 105 0.51 17.72 -20.92
N SER A 106 0.52 17.34 -22.20
CA SER A 106 -0.68 16.87 -22.91
C SER A 106 -1.21 15.58 -22.30
N GLY A 107 -0.33 14.59 -22.08
CA GLY A 107 -0.72 13.32 -21.47
C GLY A 107 -1.27 13.49 -20.04
N TYR A 108 -0.65 14.35 -19.23
CA TYR A 108 -1.06 14.64 -17.87
C TYR A 108 -2.42 15.34 -17.84
N HIS A 109 -2.60 16.36 -18.69
CA HIS A 109 -3.88 17.06 -18.80
C HIS A 109 -5.01 16.15 -19.27
N GLN A 110 -4.76 15.29 -20.27
CA GLN A 110 -5.74 14.31 -20.73
C GLN A 110 -6.03 13.25 -19.65
N GLY A 111 -5.03 12.81 -18.87
CA GLY A 111 -5.25 11.94 -17.72
C GLY A 111 -6.27 12.52 -16.74
N LYS A 112 -6.14 13.82 -16.44
CA LYS A 112 -7.12 14.55 -15.63
C LYS A 112 -8.48 14.71 -16.29
N GLN A 113 -8.53 14.92 -17.61
CA GLN A 113 -9.78 15.08 -18.34
C GLN A 113 -10.63 13.79 -18.30
N TYR A 114 -9.98 12.63 -18.38
CA TYR A 114 -10.61 11.31 -18.33
C TYR A 114 -10.54 10.67 -16.95
N GLU A 115 -10.40 11.46 -15.88
CA GLU A 115 -10.26 10.94 -14.50
C GLU A 115 -11.39 9.99 -14.12
N GLU A 116 -12.65 10.38 -14.41
CA GLU A 116 -13.83 9.58 -14.08
C GLU A 116 -13.77 8.20 -14.76
N ASP A 117 -13.57 8.15 -16.08
CA ASP A 117 -13.50 6.89 -16.84
C ASP A 117 -12.34 5.99 -16.36
N LEU A 118 -11.15 6.58 -16.17
CA LEU A 118 -9.96 5.84 -15.76
C LEU A 118 -10.12 5.27 -14.35
N MET A 119 -10.65 6.07 -13.42
CA MET A 119 -10.81 5.66 -12.04
C MET A 119 -11.96 4.70 -11.85
N ASP A 120 -13.08 4.84 -12.57
CA ASP A 120 -14.20 3.90 -12.51
C ASP A 120 -13.76 2.48 -12.91
N MET A 121 -12.91 2.34 -13.94
CA MET A 121 -12.34 1.05 -14.30
C MET A 121 -11.40 0.49 -13.22
N ILE A 122 -10.55 1.33 -12.63
CA ILE A 122 -9.63 0.94 -11.56
C ILE A 122 -10.42 0.49 -10.32
N ASP A 123 -11.44 1.24 -9.93
CA ASP A 123 -12.28 0.97 -8.79
C ASP A 123 -13.07 -0.32 -8.96
N ARG A 124 -13.63 -0.57 -10.16
CA ARG A 124 -14.34 -1.82 -10.45
C ARG A 124 -13.44 -3.04 -10.26
N GLU A 125 -12.20 -2.99 -10.75
CA GLU A 125 -11.24 -4.08 -10.55
C GLU A 125 -10.75 -4.22 -9.10
N ALA A 126 -10.60 -3.09 -8.41
CA ALA A 126 -10.22 -3.06 -7.00
C ALA A 126 -11.31 -3.63 -6.09
N ASP A 127 -12.58 -3.26 -6.32
CA ASP A 127 -13.76 -3.75 -5.60
C ASP A 127 -14.04 -5.23 -5.93
N GLY A 128 -13.67 -5.68 -7.13
CA GLY A 128 -13.70 -7.09 -7.54
C GLY A 128 -12.58 -7.96 -6.96
N SER A 129 -11.74 -7.41 -6.08
CA SER A 129 -10.63 -8.13 -5.44
C SER A 129 -10.91 -8.39 -3.95
N ASP A 130 -10.70 -9.61 -3.46
CA ASP A 130 -10.94 -9.96 -2.06
C ASP A 130 -9.94 -9.28 -1.13
N SER A 131 -8.67 -9.21 -1.54
CA SER A 131 -7.59 -8.60 -0.78
C SER A 131 -6.52 -7.99 -1.67
N LEU A 132 -6.90 -6.94 -2.40
CA LEU A 132 -5.99 -6.16 -3.24
C LEU A 132 -4.70 -5.81 -2.50
N GLU A 133 -3.56 -6.24 -3.02
CA GLU A 133 -2.24 -5.98 -2.47
C GLU A 133 -1.67 -4.66 -3.00
N GLY A 134 -1.81 -4.42 -4.30
CA GLY A 134 -1.23 -3.24 -4.94
C GLY A 134 -1.48 -3.16 -6.43
N PHE A 135 -0.86 -2.14 -7.02
CA PHE A 135 -0.89 -1.84 -8.44
C PHE A 135 0.51 -2.03 -9.04
N VAL A 136 0.54 -2.57 -10.25
CA VAL A 136 1.74 -2.65 -11.08
C VAL A 136 1.57 -1.76 -12.31
N LEU A 137 2.30 -0.66 -12.39
CA LEU A 137 2.27 0.25 -13.53
C LEU A 137 3.36 -0.09 -14.56
N CYS A 138 2.95 -0.42 -15.78
CA CYS A 138 3.82 -0.64 -16.93
C CYS A 138 3.77 0.57 -17.86
N HIS A 139 4.87 1.31 -17.98
CA HIS A 139 4.88 2.56 -18.76
C HIS A 139 6.30 2.94 -19.24
N SER A 140 6.37 3.92 -20.15
CA SER A 140 7.62 4.57 -20.54
C SER A 140 7.71 5.97 -19.96
N ILE A 141 8.88 6.37 -19.48
CA ILE A 141 9.12 7.72 -18.92
C ILE A 141 9.34 8.79 -20.00
N ALA A 142 9.54 8.39 -21.25
CA ALA A 142 9.96 9.28 -22.33
C ALA A 142 8.85 9.67 -23.31
N GLY A 143 7.79 8.86 -23.40
CA GLY A 143 6.66 9.10 -24.31
C GLY A 143 5.79 10.27 -23.87
N GLY A 144 4.62 10.46 -24.49
CA GLY A 144 3.60 11.43 -24.02
C GLY A 144 2.60 10.79 -23.05
N THR A 145 1.92 9.71 -23.49
CA THR A 145 0.90 9.02 -22.71
C THR A 145 1.49 8.32 -21.48
N GLY A 146 2.47 7.44 -21.68
CA GLY A 146 3.09 6.68 -20.59
C GLY A 146 3.78 7.56 -19.55
N SER A 147 4.25 8.75 -19.95
CA SER A 147 4.91 9.70 -19.05
C SER A 147 3.87 10.58 -18.34
N GLY A 148 3.07 11.34 -19.10
CA GLY A 148 2.10 12.30 -18.59
C GLY A 148 0.90 11.67 -17.90
N MET A 149 0.15 10.82 -18.61
CA MET A 149 -0.99 10.11 -18.01
C MET A 149 -0.52 9.14 -16.93
N GLY A 150 0.63 8.49 -17.13
CA GLY A 150 1.25 7.65 -16.10
C GLY A 150 1.60 8.43 -14.82
N SER A 151 2.15 9.64 -14.94
CA SER A 151 2.40 10.54 -13.81
C SER A 151 1.14 10.94 -13.07
N TYR A 152 0.07 11.26 -13.81
CA TYR A 152 -1.22 11.59 -13.22
C TYR A 152 -1.80 10.39 -12.44
N LEU A 153 -1.79 9.19 -13.05
CA LEU A 153 -2.26 7.96 -12.38
C LEU A 153 -1.46 7.65 -11.11
N LEU A 154 -0.14 7.87 -11.10
CA LEU A 154 0.68 7.67 -9.90
C LEU A 154 0.25 8.58 -8.74
N GLU A 155 -0.04 9.86 -9.00
CA GLU A 155 -0.55 10.79 -7.99
C GLU A 155 -1.92 10.34 -7.49
N THR A 156 -2.86 10.07 -8.40
CA THR A 156 -4.24 9.71 -8.06
C THR A 156 -4.32 8.38 -7.29
N LEU A 157 -3.51 7.38 -7.67
CA LEU A 157 -3.45 6.10 -6.96
C LEU A 157 -2.89 6.26 -5.56
N ASN A 158 -1.84 7.07 -5.39
CA ASN A 158 -1.26 7.33 -4.08
C ASN A 158 -2.25 8.03 -3.13
N ASP A 159 -3.04 8.97 -3.65
CA ASP A 159 -4.04 9.70 -2.87
C ASP A 159 -5.26 8.81 -2.53
N ARG A 160 -5.79 8.08 -3.51
CA ARG A 160 -7.00 7.27 -3.35
C ARG A 160 -6.76 5.93 -2.66
N TYR A 161 -5.63 5.29 -2.94
CA TYR A 161 -5.25 3.96 -2.47
C TYR A 161 -3.98 3.98 -1.61
N SER A 162 -3.84 4.98 -0.72
CA SER A 162 -2.66 5.22 0.14
C SER A 162 -2.15 4.06 1.01
N LYS A 163 -2.89 2.96 1.13
CA LYS A 163 -2.48 1.73 1.86
C LYS A 163 -2.05 0.60 0.94
N LYS A 164 -2.12 0.79 -0.37
CA LYS A 164 -1.81 -0.20 -1.40
C LYS A 164 -0.43 0.10 -1.98
N LEU A 165 0.31 -0.94 -2.30
CA LEU A 165 1.63 -0.76 -2.89
C LEU A 165 1.53 -0.34 -4.35
N VAL A 166 2.41 0.55 -4.78
CA VAL A 166 2.57 0.95 -6.17
C VAL A 166 3.96 0.56 -6.65
N GLN A 167 4.04 -0.51 -7.44
CA GLN A 167 5.25 -0.93 -8.12
C GLN A 167 5.19 -0.51 -9.59
N THR A 168 6.31 -0.05 -10.15
CA THR A 168 6.38 0.28 -11.58
C THR A 168 7.43 -0.53 -12.31
N TYR A 169 7.13 -0.88 -13.57
CA TYR A 169 8.12 -1.29 -14.56
C TYR A 169 8.27 -0.13 -15.54
N SER A 170 9.25 0.72 -15.27
CA SER A 170 9.46 1.97 -15.99
C SER A 170 10.56 1.80 -17.04
N VAL A 171 10.18 1.95 -18.30
CA VAL A 171 11.11 1.85 -19.44
C VAL A 171 11.82 3.18 -19.67
N PHE A 172 13.13 3.16 -19.43
CA PHE A 172 14.03 4.28 -19.66
C PHE A 172 14.47 4.30 -21.13
N PRO A 173 14.52 5.48 -21.75
CA PRO A 173 14.83 5.60 -23.16
C PRO A 173 16.31 5.30 -23.45
N ASN A 174 16.62 4.99 -24.71
CA ASN A 174 18.00 4.87 -25.16
C ASN A 174 18.69 6.24 -25.03
N GLN A 175 19.81 6.28 -24.34
CA GLN A 175 20.52 7.52 -24.04
C GLN A 175 21.74 7.78 -24.94
N ASN A 176 22.07 6.86 -25.85
CA ASN A 176 23.27 6.94 -26.69
C ASN A 176 22.96 7.30 -28.15
N GLU A 177 21.73 7.03 -28.60
CA GLU A 177 21.24 7.40 -29.92
C GLU A 177 20.36 8.65 -29.79
N THR A 178 20.36 9.50 -30.82
CA THR A 178 19.39 10.59 -30.91
C THR A 178 18.01 9.96 -31.01
N SER A 179 17.27 9.96 -29.91
CA SER A 179 15.86 9.56 -29.91
C SER A 179 15.10 10.42 -30.93
N ASP A 180 14.18 9.81 -31.67
CA ASP A 180 13.29 10.54 -32.59
C ASP A 180 12.46 11.60 -31.83
N VAL A 181 12.32 11.45 -30.50
CA VAL A 181 11.63 12.37 -29.61
C VAL A 181 12.61 13.36 -28.98
N VAL A 182 12.66 14.58 -29.52
CA VAL A 182 13.55 15.66 -29.05
C VAL A 182 13.23 16.17 -27.64
N VAL A 183 11.97 16.07 -27.20
CA VAL A 183 11.50 16.54 -25.89
C VAL A 183 11.60 15.49 -24.77
N GLN A 184 12.14 14.30 -25.08
CA GLN A 184 12.28 13.20 -24.13
C GLN A 184 12.89 13.59 -22.76
N PRO A 185 13.94 14.43 -22.67
CA PRO A 185 14.52 14.81 -21.37
C PRO A 185 13.53 15.57 -20.46
N TYR A 186 12.64 16.37 -21.04
CA TYR A 186 11.57 17.05 -20.27
C TYR A 186 10.57 16.04 -19.72
N ASN A 187 10.04 15.15 -20.56
CA ASN A 187 9.10 14.11 -20.14
C ASN A 187 9.70 13.21 -19.05
N SER A 188 10.96 12.80 -19.24
CA SER A 188 11.66 11.92 -18.30
C SER A 188 11.83 12.60 -16.94
N LEU A 189 12.24 13.88 -16.89
CA LEU A 189 12.41 14.60 -15.64
C LEU A 189 11.11 14.70 -14.84
N LEU A 190 10.02 15.14 -15.50
CA LEU A 190 8.71 15.29 -14.87
C LEU A 190 8.17 13.96 -14.34
N THR A 191 8.37 12.88 -15.11
CA THR A 191 7.97 11.53 -14.70
C THR A 191 8.81 11.03 -13.53
N LEU A 192 10.12 11.29 -13.54
CA LEU A 192 11.02 10.87 -12.46
C LEU A 192 10.64 11.52 -11.12
N LYS A 193 10.18 12.78 -11.10
CA LYS A 193 9.64 13.42 -9.88
C LYS A 193 8.53 12.55 -9.28
N ARG A 194 7.56 12.11 -10.09
CA ARG A 194 6.42 11.29 -9.63
C ARG A 194 6.82 9.89 -9.24
N LEU A 195 7.73 9.26 -9.98
CA LEU A 195 8.29 7.96 -9.59
C LEU A 195 8.96 8.06 -8.22
N THR A 196 9.68 9.15 -7.94
CA THR A 196 10.38 9.34 -6.66
C THR A 196 9.44 9.59 -5.47
N LEU A 197 8.29 10.23 -5.71
CA LEU A 197 7.39 10.66 -4.64
C LEU A 197 6.19 9.72 -4.42
N ASN A 198 5.72 9.06 -5.47
CA ASN A 198 4.41 8.38 -5.49
C ASN A 198 4.51 6.86 -5.75
N ALA A 199 5.70 6.31 -5.99
CA ALA A 199 5.89 4.86 -6.14
C ALA A 199 6.65 4.27 -4.95
N ASP A 200 6.26 3.08 -4.52
CA ASP A 200 6.97 2.33 -3.48
C ASP A 200 8.19 1.60 -4.03
N CYS A 201 8.16 1.23 -5.32
CA CYS A 201 9.25 0.52 -5.98
C CYS A 201 9.25 0.75 -7.49
N VAL A 202 10.42 1.07 -8.04
CA VAL A 202 10.61 1.26 -9.47
C VAL A 202 11.61 0.25 -10.00
N VAL A 203 11.14 -0.69 -10.81
CA VAL A 203 12.01 -1.62 -11.55
C VAL A 203 12.45 -0.92 -12.83
N VAL A 204 13.74 -0.55 -12.90
CA VAL A 204 14.29 0.19 -14.02
C VAL A 204 14.61 -0.73 -15.19
N LEU A 205 14.04 -0.43 -16.35
CA LEU A 205 14.28 -1.13 -17.61
C LEU A 205 14.97 -0.19 -18.60
N ASP A 206 16.29 -0.27 -18.73
CA ASP A 206 17.08 0.64 -19.58
C ASP A 206 17.24 0.09 -20.99
N ASN A 207 16.59 0.73 -21.97
CA ASN A 207 16.70 0.35 -23.38
C ASN A 207 18.14 0.38 -23.91
N THR A 208 19.01 1.22 -23.35
CA THR A 208 20.43 1.25 -23.73
C THR A 208 21.11 -0.08 -23.39
N ALA A 209 20.86 -0.59 -22.17
CA ALA A 209 21.42 -1.84 -21.71
C ALA A 209 20.74 -3.07 -22.34
N LEU A 210 19.43 -3.02 -22.56
CA LEU A 210 18.68 -4.08 -23.25
C LEU A 210 19.16 -4.23 -24.70
N ASN A 211 19.34 -3.13 -25.44
CA ASN A 211 19.90 -3.15 -26.80
C ASN A 211 21.32 -3.72 -26.80
N ARG A 212 22.18 -3.29 -25.86
CA ARG A 212 23.53 -3.85 -25.71
C ARG A 212 23.49 -5.37 -25.50
N ILE A 213 22.62 -5.85 -24.63
CA ILE A 213 22.47 -7.30 -24.36
C ILE A 213 22.00 -8.04 -25.61
N ALA A 214 21.02 -7.51 -26.34
CA ALA A 214 20.53 -8.12 -27.57
C ALA A 214 21.63 -8.23 -28.65
N VAL A 215 22.45 -7.18 -28.81
CA VAL A 215 23.56 -7.18 -29.77
C VAL A 215 24.71 -8.08 -29.31
N GLU A 216 25.22 -7.90 -28.09
CA GLU A 216 26.44 -8.57 -27.62
C GLU A 216 26.21 -10.03 -27.21
N ARG A 217 25.03 -10.36 -26.66
CA ARG A 217 24.75 -11.69 -26.06
C ARG A 217 23.83 -12.54 -26.91
N LEU A 218 22.81 -11.93 -27.52
CA LEU A 218 21.89 -12.64 -28.40
C LEU A 218 22.35 -12.63 -29.87
N HIS A 219 23.42 -11.89 -30.19
CA HIS A 219 23.97 -11.75 -31.54
C HIS A 219 22.94 -11.25 -32.56
N ILE A 220 22.06 -10.34 -32.12
CA ILE A 220 21.05 -9.69 -32.96
C ILE A 220 21.63 -8.35 -33.43
N SER A 221 21.96 -8.22 -34.71
CA SER A 221 22.62 -7.01 -35.24
C SER A 221 21.78 -5.74 -35.06
N THR A 222 20.47 -5.83 -35.27
CA THR A 222 19.51 -4.72 -35.13
C THR A 222 18.29 -5.20 -34.33
N PRO A 223 18.29 -5.03 -33.00
CA PRO A 223 17.20 -5.50 -32.16
C PRO A 223 15.90 -4.74 -32.44
N THR A 224 14.82 -5.49 -32.67
CA THR A 224 13.47 -4.94 -32.79
C THR A 224 12.83 -4.76 -31.41
N PHE A 225 11.82 -3.88 -31.31
CA PHE A 225 11.06 -3.72 -30.07
C PHE A 225 10.43 -5.03 -29.57
N ALA A 226 9.99 -5.91 -30.47
CA ALA A 226 9.47 -7.22 -30.08
C ALA A 226 10.54 -8.07 -29.34
N GLN A 227 11.78 -8.04 -29.82
CA GLN A 227 12.88 -8.78 -29.19
C GLN A 227 13.31 -8.19 -27.85
N THR A 228 13.35 -6.84 -27.73
CA THR A 228 13.64 -6.20 -26.43
C THR A 228 12.49 -6.41 -25.44
N ASN A 229 11.24 -6.36 -25.90
CA ASN A 229 10.07 -6.59 -25.05
C ASN A 229 10.01 -8.04 -24.56
N SER A 230 10.48 -9.01 -25.35
CA SER A 230 10.63 -10.39 -24.90
C SER A 230 11.61 -10.52 -23.71
N LEU A 231 12.74 -9.80 -23.74
CA LEU A 231 13.67 -9.73 -22.59
C LEU A 231 13.01 -9.09 -21.36
N VAL A 232 12.28 -7.99 -21.56
CA VAL A 232 11.53 -7.31 -20.50
C VAL A 232 10.48 -8.22 -19.88
N SER A 233 9.68 -8.91 -20.70
CA SER A 233 8.64 -9.85 -20.24
C SER A 233 9.24 -10.99 -19.41
N THR A 234 10.42 -11.48 -19.78
CA THR A 234 11.15 -12.52 -19.03
C THR A 234 11.54 -12.01 -17.65
N VAL A 235 12.01 -10.77 -17.54
CA VAL A 235 12.36 -10.15 -16.25
C VAL A 235 11.12 -9.91 -15.40
N MET A 236 10.05 -9.38 -15.99
CA MET A 236 8.77 -9.15 -15.30
C MET A 236 8.21 -10.47 -14.75
N SER A 237 8.16 -11.52 -15.59
CA SER A 237 7.73 -12.85 -15.17
C SER A 237 8.61 -13.43 -14.05
N ALA A 238 9.93 -13.32 -14.19
CA ALA A 238 10.88 -13.82 -13.20
C ALA A 238 10.77 -13.08 -11.85
N SER A 239 10.52 -11.76 -11.87
CA SER A 239 10.37 -10.95 -10.65
C SER A 239 9.08 -11.24 -9.89
N THR A 240 8.03 -11.71 -10.58
CA THR A 240 6.73 -12.06 -10.00
C THR A 240 6.59 -13.55 -9.69
N THR A 241 7.66 -14.34 -9.91
CA THR A 241 7.58 -15.81 -9.76
C THR A 241 7.29 -16.23 -8.32
N THR A 242 7.82 -15.53 -7.31
CA THR A 242 7.57 -15.86 -5.89
C THR A 242 6.12 -15.59 -5.47
N LEU A 243 5.41 -14.72 -6.21
CA LEU A 243 3.99 -14.43 -5.98
C LEU A 243 3.11 -15.51 -6.63
N ARG A 244 3.50 -15.99 -7.81
CA ARG A 244 2.75 -16.94 -8.65
C ARG A 244 3.00 -18.40 -8.30
N TYR A 245 4.16 -18.73 -7.74
CA TYR A 245 4.51 -20.08 -7.33
C TYR A 245 4.80 -20.09 -5.84
N PRO A 246 4.02 -20.83 -5.03
CA PRO A 246 4.13 -20.78 -3.59
C PRO A 246 5.52 -21.28 -3.14
N GLY A 247 6.27 -20.41 -2.47
CA GLY A 247 7.57 -20.70 -1.87
C GLY A 247 7.53 -20.59 -0.34
N TYR A 248 8.71 -20.61 0.29
CA TYR A 248 8.84 -20.45 1.75
C TYR A 248 9.02 -19.00 2.20
N MET A 249 9.52 -18.11 1.33
CA MET A 249 9.87 -16.71 1.66
C MET A 249 9.46 -15.77 0.52
N ASN A 250 9.14 -14.52 0.86
CA ASN A 250 8.79 -13.43 -0.09
C ASN A 250 7.65 -13.81 -1.05
N ASN A 251 6.59 -14.42 -0.51
CA ASN A 251 5.40 -14.85 -1.25
C ASN A 251 4.37 -13.73 -1.46
N ASP A 252 4.64 -12.54 -0.95
CA ASP A 252 3.85 -11.33 -1.09
C ASP A 252 4.76 -10.18 -1.55
N LEU A 253 4.15 -9.19 -2.20
CA LEU A 253 4.86 -8.02 -2.72
C LEU A 253 5.44 -7.20 -1.58
N VAL A 254 4.71 -7.06 -0.46
CA VAL A 254 5.19 -6.37 0.74
C VAL A 254 6.50 -6.98 1.26
N GLY A 255 6.58 -8.31 1.41
CA GLY A 255 7.79 -8.98 1.88
C GLY A 255 8.96 -8.83 0.91
N LEU A 256 8.68 -8.92 -0.39
CA LEU A 256 9.68 -8.70 -1.44
C LEU A 256 10.27 -7.28 -1.36
N LEU A 257 9.43 -6.25 -1.28
CA LEU A 257 9.88 -4.85 -1.23
C LEU A 257 10.60 -4.51 0.08
N ALA A 258 10.09 -4.97 1.22
CA ALA A 258 10.71 -4.73 2.53
C ALA A 258 12.14 -5.28 2.62
N SER A 259 12.44 -6.35 1.89
CA SER A 259 13.80 -6.90 1.83
C SER A 259 14.78 -6.11 0.95
N LEU A 260 14.25 -5.42 -0.06
CA LEU A 260 15.03 -4.75 -1.09
C LEU A 260 15.22 -3.26 -0.81
N ILE A 261 14.28 -2.61 -0.15
CA ILE A 261 14.23 -1.15 -0.02
C ILE A 261 14.28 -0.77 1.46
N PRO A 262 15.48 -0.66 2.06
CA PRO A 262 15.60 -0.20 3.44
C PRO A 262 15.43 1.32 3.58
N THR A 263 15.61 2.07 2.49
CA THR A 263 15.53 3.53 2.43
C THR A 263 14.45 3.93 1.42
N PRO A 264 13.28 4.46 1.87
CA PRO A 264 12.11 4.65 1.02
C PRO A 264 12.34 5.48 -0.24
N ARG A 265 13.19 6.52 -0.21
CA ARG A 265 13.50 7.33 -1.41
C ARG A 265 14.42 6.61 -2.40
N CYS A 266 15.22 5.64 -1.95
CA CYS A 266 16.15 4.90 -2.79
C CYS A 266 15.54 3.57 -3.30
N HIS A 267 14.33 3.65 -3.86
CA HIS A 267 13.52 2.50 -4.26
C HIS A 267 13.67 2.07 -5.73
N PHE A 268 14.66 2.61 -6.44
CA PHE A 268 14.96 2.22 -7.83
C PHE A 268 15.83 0.96 -7.88
N LEU A 269 15.30 -0.09 -8.48
CA LEU A 269 15.94 -1.40 -8.57
C LEU A 269 16.56 -1.63 -9.94
N MET A 270 17.80 -2.12 -9.92
CA MET A 270 18.49 -2.65 -11.10
C MET A 270 18.18 -4.14 -11.24
N THR A 271 18.03 -4.59 -12.48
CA THR A 271 17.79 -6.00 -12.79
C THR A 271 19.00 -6.64 -13.45
N GLY A 272 19.21 -7.92 -13.18
CA GLY A 272 20.18 -8.74 -13.89
C GLY A 272 19.64 -10.15 -14.11
N TYR A 273 19.88 -10.73 -15.28
CA TYR A 273 19.30 -12.04 -15.61
C TYR A 273 20.33 -13.00 -16.20
N THR A 274 20.19 -14.27 -15.89
CA THR A 274 21.00 -15.33 -16.49
C THR A 274 20.23 -16.65 -16.50
N PRO A 275 20.36 -17.49 -17.53
CA PRO A 275 21.15 -17.30 -18.75
C PRO A 275 20.49 -16.37 -19.75
N LEU A 276 21.31 -15.57 -20.44
CA LEU A 276 20.94 -14.80 -21.63
C LEU A 276 21.56 -15.51 -22.83
N THR A 277 20.84 -16.46 -23.44
CA THR A 277 21.30 -17.24 -24.59
C THR A 277 20.16 -17.50 -25.55
N VAL A 278 20.45 -17.50 -26.84
CA VAL A 278 19.50 -17.91 -27.89
C VAL A 278 19.34 -19.43 -27.86
N GLU A 279 18.11 -19.93 -28.02
CA GLU A 279 17.76 -21.36 -28.06
C GLU A 279 18.64 -22.19 -29.01
N ARG A 280 19.16 -21.59 -30.08
CA ARG A 280 20.04 -22.24 -31.08
C ARG A 280 21.39 -22.75 -30.53
N GLN A 281 21.83 -22.32 -29.34
CA GLN A 281 23.06 -22.80 -28.69
C GLN A 281 22.82 -23.76 -27.50
N ALA A 282 21.59 -24.23 -27.31
CA ALA A 282 21.20 -25.13 -26.21
C ALA A 282 22.04 -26.41 -26.10
N ASN A 283 22.69 -26.85 -27.19
CA ASN A 283 23.38 -28.14 -27.25
C ASN A 283 24.79 -28.17 -26.60
N VAL A 284 25.30 -27.09 -26.00
CA VAL A 284 26.68 -27.03 -25.45
C VAL A 284 26.73 -26.79 -23.94
N ILE A 285 25.61 -26.90 -23.22
CA ILE A 285 25.53 -26.36 -21.86
C ILE A 285 26.04 -27.37 -20.82
N ARG A 286 27.26 -27.10 -20.31
CA ARG A 286 27.79 -27.66 -19.05
C ARG A 286 26.73 -27.57 -17.95
N LYS A 287 26.64 -28.58 -17.07
CA LYS A 287 25.86 -28.51 -15.82
C LYS A 287 26.15 -27.17 -15.12
N THR A 288 25.20 -26.24 -15.18
CA THR A 288 25.35 -24.91 -14.59
C THR A 288 24.92 -25.02 -13.13
N THR A 289 25.85 -24.72 -12.22
CA THR A 289 25.59 -24.79 -10.78
C THR A 289 24.93 -23.50 -10.26
N VAL A 290 24.31 -23.56 -9.08
CA VAL A 290 23.77 -22.38 -8.38
C VAL A 290 24.81 -21.28 -8.22
N LEU A 291 26.03 -21.67 -7.84
CA LEU A 291 27.17 -20.76 -7.70
C LEU A 291 27.50 -20.06 -9.02
N ASP A 292 27.43 -20.77 -10.14
CA ASP A 292 27.66 -20.17 -11.46
C ASP A 292 26.59 -19.14 -11.80
N VAL A 293 25.33 -19.44 -11.51
CA VAL A 293 24.20 -18.51 -11.71
C VAL A 293 24.41 -17.25 -10.87
N MET A 294 24.59 -17.39 -9.56
CA MET A 294 24.76 -16.25 -8.65
C MET A 294 25.98 -15.40 -9.00
N ARG A 295 27.10 -16.04 -9.36
CA ARG A 295 28.30 -15.32 -9.82
C ARG A 295 28.06 -14.58 -11.13
N ARG A 296 27.31 -15.17 -12.07
CA ARG A 296 26.96 -14.52 -13.35
C ARG A 296 26.02 -13.34 -13.12
N LEU A 297 25.07 -13.43 -12.18
CA LEU A 297 24.15 -12.33 -11.86
C LEU A 297 24.88 -11.06 -11.41
N LEU A 298 25.99 -11.21 -10.69
CA LEU A 298 26.83 -10.09 -10.25
C LEU A 298 27.74 -9.50 -11.35
N GLN A 299 27.80 -10.11 -12.53
CA GLN A 299 28.62 -9.60 -13.63
C GLN A 299 27.89 -8.47 -14.36
N THR A 300 28.58 -7.34 -14.54
CA THR A 300 28.06 -6.14 -15.21
C THR A 300 27.44 -6.39 -16.60
N LYS A 301 27.93 -7.40 -17.33
CA LYS A 301 27.40 -7.80 -18.64
C LYS A 301 25.99 -8.41 -18.61
N ASN A 302 25.53 -8.89 -17.45
CA ASN A 302 24.20 -9.46 -17.27
C ASN A 302 23.24 -8.48 -16.59
N ILE A 303 23.72 -7.30 -16.17
CA ILE A 303 22.93 -6.22 -15.59
C ILE A 303 22.26 -5.43 -16.72
N MET A 304 20.95 -5.24 -16.63
CA MET A 304 20.09 -4.60 -17.64
C MET A 304 19.95 -3.09 -17.43
N VAL A 305 20.93 -2.49 -16.77
CA VAL A 305 20.99 -1.05 -16.52
C VAL A 305 22.40 -0.57 -16.83
N SER A 306 22.50 0.52 -17.58
CA SER A 306 23.78 1.11 -17.94
C SER A 306 24.41 1.81 -16.74
N SER A 307 25.47 1.22 -16.19
CA SER A 307 26.33 1.91 -15.23
C SER A 307 27.41 2.71 -15.94
N ALA A 308 27.84 3.83 -15.34
CA ALA A 308 28.95 4.63 -15.84
C ALA A 308 30.26 3.80 -15.81
N ARG A 309 31.15 4.03 -16.78
CA ARG A 309 32.50 3.42 -16.82
C ARG A 309 33.57 4.32 -16.15
N THR A 310 33.14 5.21 -15.27
CA THR A 310 34.01 6.21 -14.62
C THR A 310 34.67 5.65 -13.35
N LYS A 311 35.74 6.30 -12.86
CA LYS A 311 36.31 5.98 -11.54
C LYS A 311 35.29 6.12 -10.41
N GLU A 312 34.33 7.04 -10.53
CA GLU A 312 33.24 7.21 -9.57
C GLU A 312 32.28 6.00 -9.53
N ALA A 313 32.05 5.33 -10.67
CA ALA A 313 31.24 4.11 -10.70
C ALA A 313 31.87 2.94 -9.94
N SER A 314 33.18 2.99 -9.69
CA SER A 314 33.87 2.00 -8.84
C SER A 314 33.60 2.20 -7.34
N GLN A 315 33.10 3.38 -6.94
CA GLN A 315 32.71 3.69 -5.57
C GLN A 315 31.25 3.31 -5.27
N ALA A 316 30.47 2.96 -6.31
CA ALA A 316 29.08 2.55 -6.13
C ALA A 316 28.99 1.31 -5.24
N LYS A 317 27.95 1.28 -4.41
CA LYS A 317 27.71 0.24 -3.41
C LYS A 317 26.34 -0.40 -3.59
N TYR A 318 26.24 -1.67 -3.26
CA TYR A 318 24.98 -2.37 -3.11
C TYR A 318 24.38 -2.05 -1.74
N ILE A 319 23.12 -1.62 -1.75
CA ILE A 319 22.30 -1.47 -0.56
C ILE A 319 21.71 -2.84 -0.20
N SER A 320 21.13 -3.53 -1.19
CA SER A 320 20.51 -4.84 -1.03
C SER A 320 20.55 -5.63 -2.35
N ILE A 321 20.48 -6.96 -2.24
CA ILE A 321 20.36 -7.87 -3.39
C ILE A 321 19.36 -8.97 -3.06
N LEU A 322 18.39 -9.20 -3.95
CA LEU A 322 17.53 -10.37 -3.97
C LEU A 322 17.80 -11.17 -5.24
N ASN A 323 18.24 -12.42 -5.08
CA ASN A 323 18.38 -13.36 -6.18
C ASN A 323 17.19 -14.33 -6.19
N ILE A 324 16.36 -14.29 -7.22
CA ILE A 324 15.32 -15.27 -7.47
C ILE A 324 15.91 -16.35 -8.37
N ILE A 325 16.14 -17.55 -7.82
CA ILE A 325 16.71 -18.68 -8.56
C ILE A 325 15.58 -19.64 -8.88
N GLN A 326 15.42 -19.93 -10.17
CA GLN A 326 14.36 -20.79 -10.69
C GLN A 326 14.94 -22.12 -11.20
N GLY A 327 14.42 -23.23 -10.70
CA GLY A 327 14.79 -24.58 -11.15
C GLY A 327 14.96 -25.56 -9.99
N GLU A 328 15.40 -26.79 -10.32
CA GLU A 328 15.72 -27.80 -9.31
C GLU A 328 17.05 -27.47 -8.64
N VAL A 329 16.97 -26.90 -7.44
CA VAL A 329 18.12 -26.42 -6.67
C VAL A 329 18.10 -26.99 -5.26
N ASP A 330 19.26 -27.51 -4.84
CA ASP A 330 19.49 -27.92 -3.45
C ASP A 330 19.75 -26.67 -2.57
N PRO A 331 18.97 -26.43 -1.51
CA PRO A 331 19.16 -25.31 -0.59
C PRO A 331 20.56 -25.28 0.06
N THR A 332 21.21 -26.43 0.26
CA THR A 332 22.56 -26.48 0.83
C THR A 332 23.59 -25.80 -0.08
N GLN A 333 23.48 -25.99 -1.39
CA GLN A 333 24.34 -25.36 -2.39
C GLN A 333 24.15 -23.83 -2.45
N VAL A 334 22.95 -23.34 -2.13
CA VAL A 334 22.68 -21.90 -2.03
C VAL A 334 23.47 -21.29 -0.88
N HIS A 335 23.45 -21.94 0.29
CA HIS A 335 24.19 -21.46 1.46
C HIS A 335 25.70 -21.42 1.20
N GLU A 336 26.27 -22.49 0.64
CA GLU A 336 27.68 -22.53 0.23
C GLU A 336 28.01 -21.45 -0.79
N SER A 337 27.11 -21.20 -1.75
CA SER A 337 27.31 -20.18 -2.78
C SER A 337 27.32 -18.77 -2.20
N LEU A 338 26.41 -18.47 -1.27
CA LEU A 338 26.37 -17.21 -0.54
C LEU A 338 27.64 -16.99 0.29
N GLN A 339 28.09 -18.03 0.99
CA GLN A 339 29.33 -17.98 1.78
C GLN A 339 30.54 -17.66 0.90
N ARG A 340 30.69 -18.34 -0.25
CA ARG A 340 31.79 -18.08 -1.20
C ARG A 340 31.75 -16.67 -1.79
N ILE A 341 30.57 -16.11 -2.05
CA ILE A 341 30.43 -14.73 -2.55
C ILE A 341 30.89 -13.73 -1.48
N ARG A 342 30.53 -13.96 -0.21
CA ARG A 342 30.96 -13.14 0.93
C ARG A 342 32.46 -13.22 1.18
N GLU A 343 33.02 -14.43 1.22
CA GLU A 343 34.46 -14.67 1.45
C GLU A 343 35.34 -14.01 0.37
N ARG A 344 34.90 -14.06 -0.89
CA ARG A 344 35.63 -13.46 -2.01
C ARG A 344 35.44 -11.95 -2.15
N LYS A 345 34.57 -11.33 -1.33
CA LYS A 345 34.23 -9.90 -1.38
C LYS A 345 33.95 -9.43 -2.81
N LEU A 346 33.21 -10.23 -3.59
CA LEU A 346 32.89 -9.91 -4.99
C LEU A 346 31.95 -8.70 -5.12
N VAL A 347 31.36 -8.27 -4.01
CA VAL A 347 30.31 -7.26 -3.95
C VAL A 347 30.69 -6.23 -2.91
N ASN A 348 30.62 -4.95 -3.28
CA ASN A 348 30.84 -3.82 -2.40
C ASN A 348 29.50 -3.38 -1.79
N PHE A 349 29.31 -3.57 -0.49
CA PHE A 349 28.08 -3.18 0.21
C PHE A 349 28.24 -1.84 0.93
N ILE A 350 27.12 -1.20 1.22
CA ILE A 350 27.04 -0.09 2.17
C ILE A 350 27.69 -0.43 3.52
N GLU A 351 28.23 0.59 4.20
CA GLU A 351 28.96 0.40 5.48
C GLU A 351 28.09 0.67 6.71
N TRP A 352 27.01 1.44 6.54
CA TRP A 352 26.09 1.83 7.61
C TRP A 352 25.01 0.77 7.91
N GLY A 353 24.98 -0.33 7.17
CA GLY A 353 24.02 -1.42 7.34
C GLY A 353 24.64 -2.79 7.05
N PRO A 354 24.01 -3.89 7.51
CA PRO A 354 24.48 -5.22 7.21
C PRO A 354 24.34 -5.55 5.71
N ALA A 355 25.29 -6.30 5.16
CA ALA A 355 25.22 -6.77 3.78
C ALA A 355 24.01 -7.70 3.56
N SER A 356 22.96 -7.18 2.90
CA SER A 356 21.72 -7.91 2.61
C SER A 356 21.82 -8.61 1.26
N ILE A 357 22.07 -9.93 1.29
CA ILE A 357 21.90 -10.82 0.13
C ILE A 357 20.85 -11.85 0.50
N GLN A 358 19.70 -11.76 -0.15
CA GLN A 358 18.62 -12.72 -0.03
C GLN A 358 18.55 -13.60 -1.27
N VAL A 359 18.11 -14.84 -1.07
CA VAL A 359 17.88 -15.79 -2.15
C VAL A 359 16.48 -16.37 -1.98
N ALA A 360 15.66 -16.19 -3.01
CA ALA A 360 14.36 -16.84 -3.11
C ALA A 360 14.49 -17.98 -4.13
N LEU A 361 14.18 -19.19 -3.68
CA LEU A 361 14.09 -20.35 -4.56
C LEU A 361 12.66 -20.46 -5.06
N SER A 362 12.51 -20.60 -6.37
CA SER A 362 11.21 -20.86 -6.98
C SER A 362 11.29 -22.00 -7.99
N ARG A 363 10.16 -22.66 -8.19
CA ARG A 363 10.03 -23.73 -9.20
C ARG A 363 9.77 -23.07 -10.55
N LYS A 364 10.27 -23.70 -11.61
CA LYS A 364 9.88 -23.33 -12.97
C LYS A 364 8.48 -23.86 -13.25
N SER A 365 7.78 -23.21 -14.19
CA SER A 365 6.57 -23.76 -14.78
C SER A 365 6.84 -25.18 -15.30
N PRO A 366 5.99 -26.16 -14.98
CA PRO A 366 6.10 -27.51 -15.54
C PRO A 366 5.71 -27.56 -17.03
N TYR A 367 5.06 -26.53 -17.56
CA TYR A 367 4.52 -26.51 -18.93
C TYR A 367 5.48 -25.92 -19.95
N VAL A 368 6.40 -25.06 -19.50
CA VAL A 368 7.38 -24.40 -20.38
C VAL A 368 8.66 -25.22 -20.42
N GLN A 369 8.94 -25.84 -21.58
CA GLN A 369 10.21 -26.52 -21.80
C GLN A 369 11.34 -25.51 -21.90
N THR A 370 12.22 -25.49 -20.90
CA THR A 370 13.44 -24.67 -20.95
C THR A 370 14.67 -25.55 -21.13
N ALA A 371 15.54 -25.20 -22.08
CA ALA A 371 16.82 -25.88 -22.30
C ALA A 371 17.75 -25.82 -21.06
N HIS A 372 17.56 -24.82 -20.19
CA HIS A 372 18.39 -24.59 -19.01
C HIS A 372 17.74 -25.13 -17.75
N ARG A 373 18.46 -25.99 -17.01
CA ARG A 373 17.96 -26.52 -15.71
C ARG A 373 17.76 -25.45 -14.64
N VAL A 374 18.60 -24.41 -14.64
CA VAL A 374 18.57 -23.33 -13.63
C VAL A 374 18.68 -21.98 -14.32
N SER A 375 17.80 -21.06 -13.95
CA SER A 375 17.88 -19.63 -14.27
C SER A 375 17.90 -18.80 -12.99
N GLY A 376 18.31 -17.54 -13.10
CA GLY A 376 18.33 -16.60 -12.01
C GLY A 376 18.00 -15.20 -12.48
N LEU A 377 17.25 -14.49 -11.66
CA LEU A 377 17.03 -13.06 -11.71
C LEU A 377 17.65 -12.43 -10.46
N MET A 378 18.32 -11.31 -10.63
CA MET A 378 18.77 -10.43 -9.56
C MET A 378 17.95 -9.15 -9.60
N LEU A 379 17.36 -8.80 -8.46
CA LEU A 379 16.87 -7.47 -8.15
C LEU A 379 17.84 -6.86 -7.16
N ALA A 380 18.41 -5.70 -7.47
CA ALA A 380 19.41 -5.07 -6.63
C ALA A 380 19.12 -3.59 -6.44
N SER A 381 19.11 -3.14 -5.19
CA SER A 381 19.22 -1.71 -4.88
C SER A 381 20.70 -1.34 -4.85
N HIS A 382 21.12 -0.49 -5.78
CA HIS A 382 22.53 -0.18 -6.01
C HIS A 382 22.71 1.30 -6.33
N THR A 383 23.63 1.97 -5.62
CA THR A 383 23.78 3.44 -5.69
C THR A 383 24.21 3.95 -7.06
N GLY A 384 24.81 3.10 -7.88
CA GLY A 384 25.21 3.43 -9.25
C GLY A 384 24.05 3.80 -10.17
N ILE A 385 22.79 3.53 -9.79
CA ILE A 385 21.61 3.99 -10.52
C ILE A 385 21.57 5.52 -10.67
N ARG A 386 22.17 6.26 -9.71
CA ARG A 386 22.25 7.73 -9.72
C ARG A 386 22.84 8.30 -11.00
N HIS A 387 23.74 7.55 -11.67
CA HIS A 387 24.32 7.99 -12.94
C HIS A 387 23.28 8.12 -14.07
N LEU A 388 22.21 7.31 -14.07
CA LEU A 388 21.12 7.47 -15.02
C LEU A 388 20.38 8.79 -14.78
N PHE A 389 20.13 9.12 -13.50
CA PHE A 389 19.45 10.37 -13.12
C PHE A 389 20.32 11.58 -13.44
N SER A 390 21.61 11.56 -13.10
CA SER A 390 22.56 12.63 -13.46
C SER A 390 22.64 12.84 -14.97
N LYS A 391 22.57 11.77 -15.77
CA LYS A 391 22.54 11.89 -17.24
C LYS A 391 21.22 12.50 -17.75
N CYS A 392 20.09 12.12 -17.16
CA CYS A 392 18.79 12.73 -17.45
C CYS A 392 18.81 14.24 -17.13
N LEU A 393 19.31 14.63 -15.96
CA LEU A 393 19.50 16.02 -15.54
C LEU A 393 20.38 16.80 -16.52
N SER A 394 21.55 16.25 -16.88
CA SER A 394 22.46 16.90 -17.84
C SER A 394 21.83 17.12 -19.23
N GLN A 395 21.00 16.17 -19.70
CA GLN A 395 20.28 16.32 -20.96
C GLN A 395 19.19 17.39 -20.86
N TYR A 396 18.41 17.38 -19.77
CA TYR A 396 17.41 18.41 -19.49
C TYR A 396 18.02 19.81 -19.43
N GLU A 397 19.12 20.00 -18.69
CA GLU A 397 19.80 21.30 -18.56
C GLU A 397 20.25 21.86 -19.91
N LYS A 398 20.75 21.01 -20.82
CA LYS A 398 21.19 21.44 -22.15
C LYS A 398 20.04 22.03 -22.97
N LEU A 399 18.85 21.44 -22.87
CA LEU A 399 17.64 21.95 -23.53
C LEU A 399 17.11 23.20 -22.81
N ARG A 400 17.03 23.15 -21.47
CA ARG A 400 16.52 24.24 -20.63
C ARG A 400 17.34 25.52 -20.77
N LYS A 401 18.69 25.44 -20.80
CA LYS A 401 19.59 26.59 -21.02
C LYS A 401 19.33 27.29 -22.35
N ARG A 402 18.82 26.57 -23.35
CA ARG A 402 18.48 27.11 -24.68
C ARG A 402 17.00 27.46 -24.82
N GLN A 403 16.18 27.26 -23.78
CA GLN A 403 14.73 27.42 -23.81
C GLN A 403 14.08 26.65 -24.98
N ALA A 404 14.65 25.52 -25.38
CA ALA A 404 14.24 24.80 -26.58
C ALA A 404 12.96 23.98 -26.34
N PHE A 405 12.03 23.98 -27.31
CA PHE A 405 10.82 23.15 -27.35
C PHE A 405 9.83 23.33 -26.17
N LEU A 406 9.91 24.44 -25.43
CA LEU A 406 9.04 24.73 -24.29
C LEU A 406 7.63 25.19 -24.70
N ASP A 407 7.47 25.76 -25.90
CA ASP A 407 6.18 26.29 -26.37
C ASP A 407 5.08 25.22 -26.40
N ASN A 408 5.45 23.97 -26.70
CA ASN A 408 4.53 22.85 -26.67
C ASN A 408 3.99 22.57 -25.26
N TYR A 409 4.76 22.83 -24.21
CA TYR A 409 4.33 22.62 -22.82
C TYR A 409 3.47 23.79 -22.31
N ARG A 410 3.83 25.03 -22.70
CA ARG A 410 3.12 26.27 -22.33
C ARG A 410 1.65 26.31 -22.72
N ASN A 411 1.26 25.53 -23.73
CA ASN A 411 -0.12 25.43 -24.18
C ASN A 411 -1.04 24.67 -23.22
N HIS A 412 -0.51 24.09 -22.15
CA HIS A 412 -1.27 23.31 -21.18
C HIS A 412 -1.39 24.04 -19.83
N PRO A 413 -2.50 23.85 -19.09
CA PRO A 413 -2.80 24.63 -17.88
C PRO A 413 -1.70 24.64 -16.81
N MET A 414 -0.97 23.54 -16.66
CA MET A 414 0.10 23.40 -15.67
C MET A 414 1.30 24.32 -15.93
N PHE A 415 1.51 24.72 -17.20
CA PHE A 415 2.61 25.58 -17.63
C PHE A 415 2.11 26.87 -18.25
N ALA A 416 0.84 27.22 -17.98
CA ALA A 416 0.25 28.47 -18.44
C ALA A 416 0.97 29.67 -17.82
N ASP A 417 0.80 30.85 -18.43
CA ASP A 417 1.37 32.11 -17.94
C ASP A 417 2.91 32.12 -17.76
N ASN A 418 3.62 31.25 -18.49
CA ASN A 418 5.06 31.01 -18.37
C ASN A 418 5.50 30.50 -17.00
N ASP A 419 4.61 29.89 -16.22
CA ASP A 419 5.01 29.20 -15.01
C ASP A 419 5.75 27.90 -15.36
N LEU A 420 7.06 27.91 -15.16
CA LEU A 420 7.94 26.75 -15.38
C LEU A 420 8.46 26.18 -14.05
N SER A 421 7.85 26.58 -12.93
CA SER A 421 8.21 26.12 -11.58
C SER A 421 8.19 24.60 -11.46
N GLU A 422 7.24 23.93 -12.09
CA GLU A 422 7.14 22.46 -12.06
C GLU A 422 8.40 21.77 -12.60
N PHE A 423 9.06 22.36 -13.61
CA PHE A 423 10.32 21.83 -14.13
C PHE A 423 11.48 22.05 -13.14
N ASP A 424 11.50 23.20 -12.48
CA ASP A 424 12.54 23.55 -11.52
C ASP A 424 12.41 22.70 -10.25
N GLU A 425 11.19 22.53 -9.72
CA GLU A 425 10.91 21.59 -8.63
C GLU A 425 11.27 20.15 -8.98
N SER A 426 10.93 19.70 -10.20
CA SER A 426 11.28 18.35 -10.65
C SER A 426 12.79 18.17 -10.72
N ARG A 427 13.52 19.18 -11.18
CA ARG A 427 14.97 19.17 -11.19
C ARG A 427 15.52 19.05 -9.76
N ASP A 428 15.06 19.90 -8.84
CA ASP A 428 15.56 19.94 -7.47
C ASP A 428 15.33 18.61 -6.72
N ILE A 429 14.16 17.99 -6.91
CA ILE A 429 13.84 16.67 -6.34
C ILE A 429 14.78 15.59 -6.86
N ILE A 430 15.09 15.59 -8.17
CA ILE A 430 15.99 14.60 -8.77
C ILE A 430 17.45 14.87 -8.43
N GLU A 431 17.87 16.14 -8.30
CA GLU A 431 19.19 16.49 -7.76
C GLU A 431 19.33 15.99 -6.31
N SER A 432 18.35 16.25 -5.46
CA SER A 432 18.30 15.74 -4.09
C SER A 432 18.35 14.21 -4.04
N LEU A 433 17.66 13.52 -4.96
CA LEU A 433 17.70 12.05 -5.07
C LEU A 433 19.12 11.56 -5.43
N VAL A 434 19.78 12.21 -6.38
CA VAL A 434 21.17 11.88 -6.76
C VAL A 434 22.11 12.06 -5.58
N ASP A 435 21.93 13.13 -4.81
CA ASP A 435 22.74 13.42 -3.62
C ASP A 435 22.48 12.41 -2.50
N GLU A 436 21.24 11.98 -2.29
CA GLU A 436 20.93 10.92 -1.33
C GLU A 436 21.58 9.59 -1.70
N TYR A 437 21.52 9.18 -2.97
CA TYR A 437 22.23 7.98 -3.43
C TYR A 437 23.75 8.09 -3.27
N LYS A 438 24.31 9.29 -3.45
CA LYS A 438 25.73 9.55 -3.20
C LYS A 438 26.05 9.50 -1.70
N ALA A 439 25.18 10.04 -0.85
CA ALA A 439 25.33 9.98 0.59
C ALA A 439 25.29 8.53 1.11
N CYS A 440 24.48 7.66 0.50
CA CYS A 440 24.42 6.22 0.82
C CYS A 440 25.77 5.50 0.65
N GLU A 441 26.69 6.04 -0.15
CA GLU A 441 28.02 5.47 -0.36
C GLU A 441 28.95 5.72 0.85
N SER A 442 28.63 6.72 1.68
CA SER A 442 29.40 7.12 2.85
C SER A 442 28.99 6.35 4.12
N PRO A 443 29.92 6.05 5.05
CA PRO A 443 29.58 5.50 6.36
C PRO A 443 28.70 6.43 7.21
N ASP A 444 28.77 7.74 6.97
CA ASP A 444 28.02 8.75 7.72
C ASP A 444 26.58 8.98 7.18
N TYR A 445 26.06 8.12 6.30
CA TYR A 445 24.70 8.26 5.75
C TYR A 445 23.62 8.41 6.81
N ILE A 446 23.72 7.66 7.92
CA ILE A 446 22.74 7.75 9.03
C ILE A 446 22.72 9.17 9.62
N LYS A 447 23.87 9.82 9.74
CA LYS A 447 23.95 11.22 10.21
C LYS A 447 23.46 12.19 9.15
N TRP A 448 23.84 11.96 7.90
CA TRP A 448 23.33 12.75 6.77
C TRP A 448 21.81 12.74 6.72
N GLY A 449 21.16 11.59 6.95
CA GLY A 449 19.70 11.49 7.03
C GLY A 449 19.07 12.25 8.20
N MET A 450 19.76 12.33 9.35
CA MET A 450 19.31 13.13 10.50
C MET A 450 19.41 14.64 10.23
N GLU A 451 20.51 15.07 9.59
CA GLU A 451 20.75 16.47 9.23
C GLU A 451 19.91 16.92 8.03
N SER A 452 19.72 16.07 7.02
CA SER A 452 18.88 16.36 5.85
C SER A 452 17.40 16.41 6.22
N ASN A 453 16.91 15.56 7.13
CA ASN A 453 15.56 15.72 7.69
C ASN A 453 15.41 17.03 8.47
N SER A 454 16.46 17.51 9.13
CA SER A 454 16.41 18.83 9.78
C SER A 454 16.44 20.01 8.78
N ASN A 455 17.04 19.83 7.59
CA ASN A 455 17.12 20.85 6.54
C ASN A 455 15.98 20.79 5.50
N GLN A 456 15.37 19.63 5.23
CA GLN A 456 14.19 19.50 4.36
C GLN A 456 12.94 20.12 5.02
N VAL A 457 12.89 20.16 6.36
CA VAL A 457 11.91 20.95 7.12
C VAL A 457 12.09 22.46 6.86
N ILE A 458 13.26 22.91 6.41
CA ILE A 458 13.58 24.32 6.15
C ILE A 458 13.30 24.68 4.67
N GLU A 459 13.62 23.81 3.70
CA GLU A 459 13.43 24.12 2.26
C GLU A 459 12.00 23.95 1.74
N HIS A 460 11.17 23.06 2.30
CA HIS A 460 9.74 23.01 1.93
C HIS A 460 8.93 24.22 2.45
N SER A 461 9.54 25.05 3.31
CA SER A 461 8.89 26.24 3.89
C SER A 461 9.05 27.51 3.05
N THR A 462 9.92 27.52 2.02
CA THR A 462 10.29 28.74 1.27
C THR A 462 9.54 28.95 -0.05
N SER A 463 8.78 27.98 -0.56
CA SER A 463 7.97 28.14 -1.80
C SER A 463 6.50 28.51 -1.57
N ARG A 464 6.11 28.95 -0.37
CA ARG A 464 4.78 29.53 -0.12
C ARG A 464 4.91 31.00 0.27
N THR A 465 4.96 31.88 -0.72
CA THR A 465 4.93 33.32 -0.50
C THR A 465 3.57 33.77 0.04
N LEU A 466 3.60 34.26 1.28
CA LEU A 466 2.79 35.34 1.89
C LEU A 466 1.29 35.11 2.12
N LYS A 467 0.98 34.55 3.30
CA LYS A 467 0.10 35.21 4.29
C LYS A 467 0.41 34.72 5.71
N GLU A 468 1.01 35.62 6.48
CA GLU A 468 1.06 35.76 7.95
C GLU A 468 1.32 34.51 8.84
N GLU A 469 2.52 34.54 9.43
CA GLU A 469 3.00 33.96 10.70
C GLU A 469 2.09 32.99 11.49
N GLN A 470 2.54 31.74 11.65
CA GLN A 470 2.38 30.95 12.89
C GLN A 470 3.40 29.78 12.98
N PRO A 471 3.89 29.41 14.18
CA PRO A 471 5.09 28.59 14.40
C PRO A 471 4.88 27.06 14.24
N GLN A 472 5.99 26.39 13.88
CA GLN A 472 6.18 24.94 13.64
C GLN A 472 5.43 24.02 14.64
N ILE A 473 4.77 23.00 14.10
CA ILE A 473 3.96 22.05 14.88
C ILE A 473 4.68 20.68 14.98
N PRO A 474 4.83 20.08 16.18
CA PRO A 474 5.42 18.75 16.36
C PRO A 474 4.52 17.60 15.86
N GLU A 475 5.12 16.61 15.18
CA GLU A 475 4.45 15.45 14.60
C GLU A 475 4.05 14.42 15.69
N VAL A 476 2.78 14.01 15.75
CA VAL A 476 2.22 13.15 16.82
C VAL A 476 1.76 11.80 16.27
N HIS A 477 2.53 10.74 16.50
CA HIS A 477 2.15 9.36 16.17
C HIS A 477 1.25 8.73 17.25
N CYS A 478 0.01 9.20 17.38
CA CYS A 478 -0.97 8.62 18.32
C CYS A 478 -2.39 8.63 17.74
N SER A 479 -3.13 7.51 17.83
CA SER A 479 -4.52 7.43 17.36
C SER A 479 -5.49 8.01 18.39
N ARG A 480 -6.09 9.16 18.08
CA ARG A 480 -7.07 9.86 18.94
C ARG A 480 -8.28 9.00 19.29
N GLU A 481 -8.88 8.32 18.30
CA GLU A 481 -10.04 7.44 18.50
C GLU A 481 -9.75 6.29 19.47
N ARG A 482 -8.60 5.63 19.30
CA ARG A 482 -8.15 4.57 20.21
C ARG A 482 -7.80 5.11 21.60
N SER A 483 -7.21 6.29 21.69
CA SER A 483 -6.96 6.98 22.98
C SER A 483 -8.27 7.23 23.73
N ARG A 484 -9.29 7.73 23.03
CA ARG A 484 -10.64 7.98 23.57
C ARG A 484 -11.30 6.68 24.05
N ALA A 485 -11.18 5.60 23.28
CA ALA A 485 -11.70 4.29 23.67
C ALA A 485 -11.00 3.74 24.92
N ALA A 486 -9.66 3.84 25.00
CA ALA A 486 -8.89 3.43 26.16
C ALA A 486 -9.29 4.24 27.41
N TRP A 487 -9.46 5.55 27.26
CA TRP A 487 -9.90 6.39 28.37
C TRP A 487 -11.31 6.06 28.85
N LYS A 488 -12.25 5.84 27.92
CA LYS A 488 -13.63 5.44 28.26
C LYS A 488 -13.65 4.15 29.08
N VAL A 489 -12.80 3.18 28.74
CA VAL A 489 -12.63 1.95 29.54
C VAL A 489 -12.12 2.27 30.96
N ILE A 490 -11.11 3.13 31.08
CA ILE A 490 -10.56 3.55 32.38
C ILE A 490 -11.65 4.24 33.22
N GLU A 491 -12.40 5.17 32.63
CA GLU A 491 -13.43 5.93 33.33
C GLU A 491 -14.63 5.07 33.76
N GLU A 492 -15.11 4.18 32.88
CA GLU A 492 -16.28 3.35 33.19
C GLU A 492 -15.96 2.21 34.16
N TYR A 493 -14.77 1.60 34.05
CA TYR A 493 -14.45 0.33 34.70
C TYR A 493 -13.32 0.38 35.73
N LEU A 494 -12.42 1.38 35.70
CA LEU A 494 -11.29 1.47 36.63
C LEU A 494 -11.48 2.59 37.67
N MET A 495 -11.87 3.79 37.25
CA MET A 495 -12.06 4.96 38.13
C MET A 495 -13.01 4.72 39.31
N PRO A 496 -14.16 4.04 39.16
CA PRO A 496 -15.06 3.78 40.29
C PRO A 496 -14.40 2.97 41.43
N PHE A 497 -13.44 2.10 41.09
CA PHE A 497 -12.71 1.31 42.09
C PHE A 497 -11.58 2.11 42.73
N LEU A 498 -10.90 2.98 41.96
CA LEU A 498 -9.89 3.90 42.49
C LEU A 498 -10.50 4.87 43.52
N GLU A 499 -11.67 5.43 43.20
CA GLU A 499 -12.43 6.29 44.10
C GLU A 499 -12.87 5.55 45.37
N ARG A 500 -13.35 4.31 45.23
CA ARG A 500 -13.77 3.48 46.37
C ARG A 500 -12.62 3.14 47.31
N GLU A 501 -11.45 2.81 46.76
CA GLU A 501 -10.25 2.47 47.54
C GLU A 501 -9.45 3.72 47.97
N LYS A 502 -9.90 4.92 47.59
CA LYS A 502 -9.23 6.21 47.80
C LYS A 502 -7.75 6.19 47.37
N TYR A 503 -7.47 5.49 46.28
CA TYR A 503 -6.10 5.29 45.79
C TYR A 503 -5.75 6.37 44.77
N GLN A 504 -4.62 7.04 44.98
CA GLN A 504 -4.08 8.02 44.05
C GLN A 504 -3.08 7.35 43.12
N VAL A 505 -3.41 7.31 41.83
CA VAL A 505 -2.53 6.78 40.79
C VAL A 505 -1.29 7.66 40.69
N SER A 506 -0.10 7.05 40.66
CA SER A 506 1.16 7.79 40.50
C SER A 506 1.21 8.53 39.16
N SER A 507 1.81 9.72 39.12
CA SER A 507 2.11 10.43 37.87
C SER A 507 3.06 9.66 36.94
N ARG A 508 3.76 8.63 37.43
CA ARG A 508 4.60 7.72 36.62
C ARG A 508 3.79 6.61 35.94
N CYS A 509 2.57 6.34 36.39
CA CYS A 509 1.70 5.34 35.80
C CYS A 509 1.22 5.80 34.42
N ARG A 510 1.22 4.88 33.46
CA ARG A 510 0.80 5.16 32.08
C ARG A 510 -0.69 5.48 31.96
N LEU A 511 -1.51 5.00 32.89
CA LEU A 511 -2.95 5.25 32.95
C LEU A 511 -3.33 6.55 33.67
N HIS A 512 -2.34 7.34 34.12
CA HIS A 512 -2.61 8.60 34.81
C HIS A 512 -3.21 9.63 33.83
N PRO A 513 -4.27 10.38 34.20
CA PRO A 513 -4.96 11.32 33.30
C PRO A 513 -4.04 12.32 32.61
N SER A 514 -3.04 12.87 33.33
CA SER A 514 -2.11 13.86 32.78
C SER A 514 -1.15 13.31 31.72
N ASN A 515 -1.07 11.99 31.58
CA ASN A 515 -0.12 11.34 30.70
C ASN A 515 -0.71 11.02 29.33
N ASP A 516 -2.02 11.17 29.11
CA ASP A 516 -2.62 11.04 27.77
C ASP A 516 -2.44 12.34 26.98
N ILE A 517 -1.78 12.21 25.82
CA ILE A 517 -1.46 13.32 24.94
C ILE A 517 -2.69 14.10 24.47
N PHE A 518 -3.82 13.44 24.23
CA PHE A 518 -5.02 14.11 23.71
C PHE A 518 -5.98 14.57 24.81
N ARG A 519 -5.69 14.28 26.08
CA ARG A 519 -6.63 14.48 27.19
C ARG A 519 -7.13 15.91 27.31
N ASP A 520 -6.22 16.86 27.27
CA ASP A 520 -6.55 18.28 27.37
C ASP A 520 -7.52 18.71 26.27
N GLN A 521 -7.29 18.28 25.02
CA GLN A 521 -8.18 18.62 23.91
C GLN A 521 -9.55 17.96 24.00
N GLU A 522 -9.63 16.72 24.48
CA GLU A 522 -10.90 16.04 24.72
C GLU A 522 -11.73 16.73 25.81
N GLU A 523 -11.09 17.24 26.88
CA GLU A 523 -11.75 18.02 27.93
C GLU A 523 -12.25 19.40 27.44
N HIS A 524 -11.66 19.92 26.37
CA HIS A 524 -12.06 21.16 25.73
C HIS A 524 -13.09 20.97 24.60
N LYS A 525 -13.74 19.82 24.50
CA LYS A 525 -14.92 19.64 23.64
C LYS A 525 -16.20 20.00 24.38
N ILE A 526 -16.93 20.98 23.86
CA ILE A 526 -18.19 21.41 24.46
C ILE A 526 -19.34 21.01 23.53
N HIS A 527 -20.15 20.05 23.93
CA HIS A 527 -21.38 19.73 23.21
C HIS A 527 -22.46 20.76 23.54
N VAL A 528 -22.93 21.49 22.53
CA VAL A 528 -23.88 22.61 22.70
C VAL A 528 -25.30 22.19 22.38
N ASP A 529 -25.50 21.48 21.26
CA ASP A 529 -26.81 20.99 20.79
C ASP A 529 -26.64 19.68 19.99
N ILE A 530 -27.73 19.02 19.60
CA ILE A 530 -27.78 17.67 18.97
C ILE A 530 -26.76 17.50 17.83
N ASN A 531 -26.50 18.54 17.05
CA ASN A 531 -25.51 18.56 15.96
C ASN A 531 -24.55 19.75 16.08
N GLU A 532 -24.26 20.25 17.28
CA GLU A 532 -23.37 21.39 17.47
C GLU A 532 -22.33 21.13 18.55
N TRP A 533 -21.07 21.12 18.12
CA TRP A 533 -19.89 20.98 18.96
C TRP A 533 -19.09 22.27 18.93
N ARG A 534 -18.67 22.75 20.10
CA ARG A 534 -17.88 23.97 20.23
C ARG A 534 -16.48 23.66 20.72
N CYS A 535 -15.48 24.25 20.07
CA CYS A 535 -14.09 24.23 20.51
C CYS A 535 -13.93 25.05 21.79
N GLY A 536 -13.39 24.43 22.85
CA GLY A 536 -13.17 25.06 24.15
C GLY A 536 -12.11 26.17 24.12
N TYR A 537 -11.11 26.06 23.23
CA TYR A 537 -10.03 27.05 23.11
C TYR A 537 -10.44 28.30 22.33
N CYS A 538 -11.00 28.13 21.11
CA CYS A 538 -11.31 29.26 20.22
C CYS A 538 -12.80 29.56 20.04
N LYS A 539 -13.68 28.80 20.72
CA LYS A 539 -15.15 28.95 20.73
C LYS A 539 -15.86 28.79 19.38
N LYS A 540 -15.17 28.32 18.33
CA LYS A 540 -15.78 27.97 17.03
C LYS A 540 -16.73 26.78 17.16
N ILE A 541 -17.81 26.78 16.37
CA ILE A 541 -18.87 25.78 16.39
C ILE A 541 -18.77 24.90 15.13
N PHE A 542 -19.01 23.61 15.29
CA PHE A 542 -18.87 22.55 14.29
C PHE A 542 -20.11 21.66 14.29
N ARG A 543 -20.49 21.18 13.10
CA ARG A 543 -21.72 20.41 12.91
C ARG A 543 -21.67 18.96 13.42
N ALA A 544 -20.46 18.47 13.73
CA ALA A 544 -20.23 17.12 14.23
C ALA A 544 -18.86 17.04 14.92
N GLU A 545 -18.70 16.08 15.84
CA GLU A 545 -17.48 15.89 16.62
C GLU A 545 -16.24 15.68 15.73
N LYS A 546 -16.39 14.93 14.63
CA LYS A 546 -15.30 14.69 13.67
C LYS A 546 -14.67 15.96 13.08
N TYR A 547 -15.48 17.00 12.88
CA TYR A 547 -15.00 18.27 12.33
C TYR A 547 -14.29 19.10 13.40
N LEU A 548 -14.68 18.93 14.67
CA LEU A 548 -13.97 19.53 15.80
C LEU A 548 -12.63 18.83 16.04
N ASP A 549 -12.56 17.51 15.89
CA ASP A 549 -11.30 16.74 15.94
C ASP A 549 -10.32 17.21 14.87
N GLN A 550 -10.77 17.28 13.60
CA GLN A 550 -9.96 17.81 12.51
C GLN A 550 -9.53 19.27 12.75
N HIS A 551 -10.38 20.07 13.40
CA HIS A 551 -10.02 21.42 13.79
C HIS A 551 -8.93 21.47 14.87
N PHE A 552 -8.96 20.57 15.86
CA PHE A 552 -7.89 20.48 16.85
C PHE A 552 -6.55 20.10 16.21
N ASP A 553 -6.56 19.12 15.29
CA ASP A 553 -5.36 18.68 14.58
C ASP A 553 -4.78 19.80 13.70
N ASN A 554 -5.64 20.63 13.09
CA ASN A 554 -5.19 21.69 12.21
C ASN A 554 -4.81 23.01 12.91
N ARG A 555 -5.42 23.32 14.07
CA ARG A 555 -5.33 24.67 14.68
C ARG A 555 -4.89 24.69 16.14
N HIS A 556 -4.92 23.56 16.83
CA HIS A 556 -4.60 23.45 18.26
C HIS A 556 -3.56 22.37 18.54
N LEU A 557 -2.87 21.86 17.52
CA LEU A 557 -1.84 20.83 17.65
C LEU A 557 -0.62 21.33 18.46
N ASN A 558 -0.34 22.64 18.43
CA ASN A 558 0.67 23.30 19.29
C ASN A 558 0.36 23.27 20.80
N LEU A 559 -0.88 22.94 21.20
CA LEU A 559 -1.25 22.83 22.61
C LEU A 559 -0.97 21.43 23.18
N LEU A 560 -0.54 20.47 22.35
CA LEU A 560 -0.19 19.13 22.81
C LEU A 560 1.18 19.12 23.51
N ASN A 561 1.24 18.52 24.69
CA ASN A 561 2.49 18.34 25.43
C ASN A 561 3.24 17.10 24.95
N VAL A 562 3.82 17.17 23.75
CA VAL A 562 4.44 16.01 23.07
C VAL A 562 5.69 15.48 23.80
N SER A 563 6.37 16.31 24.61
CA SER A 563 7.61 15.92 25.30
C SER A 563 7.38 15.10 26.58
N HIS A 564 6.23 15.27 27.25
CA HIS A 564 5.94 14.61 28.53
C HIS A 564 4.76 13.63 28.48
N SER A 565 3.83 13.79 27.55
CA SER A 565 2.65 12.93 27.43
C SER A 565 2.94 11.68 26.57
N LYS A 566 2.34 10.56 26.96
CA LYS A 566 2.44 9.26 26.28
C LYS A 566 1.17 8.99 25.49
N CYS A 567 1.29 8.26 24.39
CA CYS A 567 0.11 7.81 23.66
C CYS A 567 -0.62 6.72 24.46
N LEU A 568 -1.89 6.96 24.82
CA LEU A 568 -2.74 5.99 25.51
C LEU A 568 -3.30 4.94 24.54
N ALA A 569 -3.35 5.23 23.23
CA ALA A 569 -3.74 4.26 22.21
C ALA A 569 -2.83 3.00 22.19
N ASP A 570 -1.59 3.10 22.67
CA ASP A 570 -0.66 1.98 22.74
C ASP A 570 -1.07 0.92 23.77
N VAL A 571 -1.81 1.29 24.82
CA VAL A 571 -2.31 0.34 25.84
C VAL A 571 -3.70 -0.19 25.51
N CYS A 572 -4.25 0.20 24.36
CA CYS A 572 -5.62 -0.08 23.99
C CYS A 572 -5.88 -1.58 23.80
N GLY A 573 -4.88 -2.32 23.31
CA GLY A 573 -4.90 -3.78 23.25
C GLY A 573 -4.94 -4.46 24.62
N ALA A 574 -4.27 -3.89 25.63
CA ALA A 574 -4.30 -4.41 27.00
C ALA A 574 -5.65 -4.15 27.69
N LEU A 575 -6.30 -3.03 27.38
CA LEU A 575 -7.57 -2.57 27.98
C LEU A 575 -8.83 -3.07 27.25
N HIS A 576 -8.70 -3.87 26.18
CA HIS A 576 -9.83 -4.36 25.37
C HIS A 576 -10.70 -3.24 24.76
N CYS A 577 -10.08 -2.15 24.29
CA CYS A 577 -10.80 -1.03 23.67
C CYS A 577 -11.75 -1.41 22.54
N ASP A 578 -11.41 -2.46 21.77
CA ASP A 578 -12.21 -2.88 20.61
C ASP A 578 -13.66 -3.20 21.00
N LEU A 579 -13.89 -3.61 22.26
CA LEU A 579 -15.22 -3.86 22.82
C LEU A 579 -16.05 -2.60 23.07
N VAL A 580 -15.40 -1.44 23.14
CA VAL A 580 -16.04 -0.14 23.35
C VAL A 580 -16.15 0.64 22.03
N MET A 581 -15.33 0.31 21.03
CA MET A 581 -15.35 0.93 19.70
C MET A 581 -16.40 0.31 18.76
N ASP A 582 -16.61 -1.01 18.78
CA ASP A 582 -17.49 -1.71 17.83
C ASP A 582 -18.90 -2.01 18.39
N SER A 583 -19.95 -1.54 17.71
CA SER A 583 -21.35 -1.96 17.94
C SER A 583 -21.73 -3.26 17.21
N LEU A 584 -20.83 -3.83 16.39
CA LEU A 584 -21.03 -5.06 15.62
C LEU A 584 -19.77 -5.92 15.66
N SER A 585 -19.61 -6.75 16.70
CA SER A 585 -18.44 -7.64 16.80
C SER A 585 -18.40 -8.69 15.68
N ARG A 586 -17.51 -8.51 14.71
CA ARG A 586 -17.09 -9.58 13.79
C ARG A 586 -16.21 -10.57 14.58
N LYS A 587 -16.64 -11.82 14.68
CA LYS A 587 -15.88 -12.90 15.35
C LYS A 587 -14.63 -13.25 14.53
N THR A 588 -13.52 -12.56 14.78
CA THR A 588 -12.19 -12.97 14.30
C THR A 588 -11.64 -14.14 15.13
N LYS A 589 -10.91 -15.07 14.50
CA LYS A 589 -10.24 -16.17 15.19
C LYS A 589 -9.17 -15.61 16.13
N CYS A 590 -9.12 -16.09 17.38
CA CYS A 590 -8.14 -15.65 18.38
C CYS A 590 -6.70 -15.89 17.92
N ASN A 591 -5.84 -14.86 18.00
CA ASN A 591 -4.41 -14.98 17.75
C ASN A 591 -3.66 -15.18 19.08
N PRO A 592 -3.05 -16.36 19.34
CA PRO A 592 -2.36 -16.64 20.60
C PRO A 592 -1.18 -15.70 20.89
N ALA A 593 -0.44 -15.27 19.86
CA ALA A 593 0.71 -14.40 20.02
C ALA A 593 0.29 -12.96 20.38
N ALA A 594 -0.80 -12.46 19.79
CA ALA A 594 -1.33 -11.15 20.14
C ALA A 594 -1.94 -11.14 21.55
N ALA A 595 -2.68 -12.20 21.91
CA ALA A 595 -3.22 -12.37 23.26
C ALA A 595 -2.10 -12.43 24.31
N ALA A 596 -1.01 -13.16 24.06
CA ALA A 596 0.13 -13.22 24.97
C ALA A 596 0.83 -11.87 25.14
N ARG A 597 1.03 -11.11 24.05
CA ARG A 597 1.63 -9.75 24.13
C ARG A 597 0.74 -8.77 24.91
N ASN A 598 -0.56 -8.77 24.64
CA ASN A 598 -1.50 -7.89 25.34
C ASN A 598 -1.64 -8.27 26.82
N ARG A 599 -1.55 -9.57 27.14
CA ARG A 599 -1.51 -10.05 28.53
C ARG A 599 -0.29 -9.51 29.26
N HIS A 600 0.91 -9.65 28.68
CA HIS A 600 2.14 -9.13 29.29
C HIS A 600 2.07 -7.62 29.49
N LEU A 601 1.60 -6.87 28.48
CA LEU A 601 1.43 -5.42 28.59
C LEU A 601 0.42 -5.04 29.70
N CYS A 602 -0.63 -5.85 29.89
CA CYS A 602 -1.61 -5.64 30.96
C CYS A 602 -1.02 -5.91 32.35
N GLU A 603 -0.23 -6.98 32.49
CA GLU A 603 0.48 -7.33 33.72
C GLU A 603 1.51 -6.24 34.10
N ASP A 604 2.29 -5.75 33.14
CA ASP A 604 3.23 -4.63 33.32
C ASP A 604 2.52 -3.34 33.80
N LEU A 605 1.31 -3.08 33.29
CA LEU A 605 0.49 -1.95 33.75
C LEU A 605 0.01 -2.15 35.19
N ALA A 606 -0.38 -3.38 35.56
CA ALA A 606 -0.77 -3.69 36.93
C ALA A 606 0.40 -3.47 37.90
N ASP A 607 1.60 -3.93 37.53
CA ASP A 607 2.81 -3.79 38.34
C ASP A 607 3.26 -2.33 38.48
N SER A 608 3.23 -1.56 37.38
CA SER A 608 3.71 -0.18 37.38
C SER A 608 2.71 0.81 37.99
N CYS A 609 1.40 0.59 37.80
CA CYS A 609 0.36 1.50 38.28
C CYS A 609 -0.18 1.14 39.66
N PHE A 610 -0.14 -0.14 40.04
CA PHE A 610 -0.69 -0.65 41.31
C PHE A 610 0.31 -1.61 41.97
N PRO A 611 1.51 -1.16 42.37
CA PRO A 611 2.51 -2.05 42.93
C PRO A 611 2.08 -2.54 44.33
N VAL A 612 2.17 -3.86 44.54
CA VAL A 612 1.69 -4.56 45.75
C VAL A 612 2.38 -4.05 47.03
N ASN A 613 3.59 -3.51 46.91
CA ASN A 613 4.37 -2.96 48.03
C ASN A 613 3.89 -1.59 48.52
N GLN A 614 2.96 -0.92 47.84
CA GLN A 614 2.40 0.39 48.23
C GLN A 614 1.18 0.30 49.17
N GLY A 615 0.91 -0.89 49.71
CA GLY A 615 -0.07 -1.10 50.77
C GLY A 615 -1.30 -1.92 50.36
N PRO A 616 -2.24 -2.13 51.29
CA PRO A 616 -3.35 -3.06 51.10
C PRO A 616 -4.36 -2.61 50.03
N SER A 617 -4.56 -1.29 49.85
CA SER A 617 -5.41 -0.76 48.77
C SER A 617 -4.79 -0.97 47.39
N ALA A 618 -3.48 -0.75 47.24
CA ALA A 618 -2.75 -1.02 46.00
C ALA A 618 -2.78 -2.52 45.66
N THR A 619 -2.62 -3.38 46.64
CA THR A 619 -2.71 -4.85 46.49
C THR A 619 -4.08 -5.29 45.97
N ARG A 620 -5.18 -4.75 46.55
CA ARG A 620 -6.54 -5.06 46.09
C ARG A 620 -6.80 -4.58 44.66
N LEU A 621 -6.31 -3.39 44.30
CA LEU A 621 -6.43 -2.84 42.95
C LEU A 621 -5.60 -3.62 41.94
N HIS A 622 -4.41 -4.07 42.32
CA HIS A 622 -3.56 -4.93 41.51
C HIS A 622 -4.27 -6.25 41.16
N GLU A 623 -4.81 -6.95 42.17
CA GLU A 623 -5.55 -8.20 41.97
C GLU A 623 -6.83 -8.00 41.15
N LEU A 624 -7.53 -6.88 41.36
CA LEU A 624 -8.71 -6.51 40.57
C LEU A 624 -8.34 -6.26 39.11
N PHE A 625 -7.28 -5.50 38.85
CA PHE A 625 -6.84 -5.16 37.50
C PHE A 625 -6.44 -6.42 36.71
N LEU A 626 -5.66 -7.32 37.33
CA LEU A 626 -5.30 -8.60 36.73
C LEU A 626 -6.53 -9.44 36.37
N ARG A 627 -7.50 -9.57 37.30
CA ARG A 627 -8.70 -10.38 37.07
C ARG A 627 -9.67 -9.78 36.07
N GLN A 628 -9.78 -8.46 36.04
CA GLN A 628 -10.78 -7.75 35.24
C GLN A 628 -10.31 -7.52 33.80
N PHE A 629 -9.02 -7.27 33.60
CA PHE A 629 -8.43 -6.92 32.30
C PHE A 629 -7.50 -8.03 31.78
N CYS A 630 -6.55 -8.49 32.59
CA CYS A 630 -5.44 -9.33 32.10
C CYS A 630 -5.85 -10.80 31.88
N ASP A 631 -6.69 -11.36 32.76
CA ASP A 631 -7.15 -12.75 32.65
C ASP A 631 -8.06 -13.01 31.44
N ALA A 632 -8.65 -11.97 30.86
CA ALA A 632 -9.46 -12.05 29.65
C ALA A 632 -8.61 -12.26 28.38
N HIS A 633 -7.29 -12.01 28.44
CA HIS A 633 -6.35 -12.29 27.34
C HIS A 633 -5.99 -13.78 27.28
N SER A 634 -6.95 -14.61 26.85
CA SER A 634 -6.75 -16.04 26.61
C SER A 634 -7.55 -16.52 25.39
N CYS A 635 -6.98 -17.46 24.63
CA CYS A 635 -7.68 -18.09 23.49
C CYS A 635 -8.53 -19.31 23.90
N SER A 636 -8.44 -19.76 25.15
CA SER A 636 -9.25 -20.81 25.75
C SER A 636 -10.45 -20.17 26.47
N GLY A 637 -11.63 -20.25 25.87
CA GLY A 637 -12.83 -19.54 26.33
C GLY A 637 -13.17 -19.80 27.81
N GLY A 638 -13.33 -18.72 28.58
CA GLY A 638 -13.76 -18.84 29.98
C GLY A 638 -14.06 -17.54 30.72
N ARG A 639 -13.37 -16.42 30.45
CA ARG A 639 -13.60 -15.14 31.16
C ARG A 639 -13.96 -14.01 30.21
N LYS A 640 -15.12 -13.39 30.45
CA LYS A 640 -15.54 -12.18 29.75
C LYS A 640 -14.82 -10.97 30.34
N PRO A 641 -14.20 -10.10 29.53
CA PRO A 641 -13.71 -8.81 30.00
C PRO A 641 -14.87 -8.00 30.61
N PHE A 642 -14.57 -7.20 31.63
CA PHE A 642 -15.54 -6.37 32.35
C PHE A 642 -16.63 -7.14 33.14
N SER A 643 -16.28 -8.30 33.71
CA SER A 643 -17.22 -9.14 34.50
C SER A 643 -17.78 -8.49 35.77
N ARG A 644 -17.20 -7.37 36.25
CA ARG A 644 -17.64 -6.64 37.45
C ARG A 644 -17.74 -5.13 37.19
N GLY A 645 -18.97 -4.61 37.19
CA GLY A 645 -19.31 -3.20 37.43
C GLY A 645 -18.81 -2.17 36.41
N GLY A 646 -19.74 -1.41 35.84
CA GLY A 646 -19.50 -0.11 35.20
C GLY A 646 -20.45 0.94 35.79
N ARG A 647 -20.19 2.23 35.57
CA ARG A 647 -21.10 3.32 35.98
C ARG A 647 -22.49 3.07 35.37
N LYS A 648 -23.52 2.85 36.20
CA LYS A 648 -24.91 2.68 35.73
C LYS A 648 -25.43 4.03 35.23
N HIS A 649 -25.49 4.23 33.91
CA HIS A 649 -26.24 5.35 33.34
C HIS A 649 -27.74 5.11 33.52
N THR A 650 -28.40 5.89 34.37
CA THR A 650 -29.87 5.99 34.37
C THR A 650 -30.29 6.68 33.08
N SER A 651 -30.78 5.88 32.13
CA SER A 651 -31.14 6.36 30.80
C SER A 651 -32.31 7.34 30.88
N ILE A 652 -32.09 8.57 30.41
CA ILE A 652 -33.10 9.64 30.27
C ILE A 652 -34.31 9.14 29.48
N PHE A 653 -34.10 8.18 28.57
CA PHE A 653 -35.14 7.51 27.80
C PHE A 653 -36.14 6.75 28.69
N PHE A 654 -35.68 6.07 29.75
CA PHE A 654 -36.57 5.39 30.69
C PHE A 654 -37.42 6.37 31.50
N LEU A 655 -36.86 7.54 31.82
CA LEU A 655 -37.57 8.61 32.53
C LEU A 655 -38.63 9.26 31.62
N ALA A 656 -38.27 9.53 30.36
CA ALA A 656 -39.20 10.04 29.36
C ALA A 656 -40.35 9.06 29.05
N ILE A 657 -40.05 7.76 28.92
CA ILE A 657 -41.07 6.71 28.75
C ILE A 657 -41.98 6.63 29.98
N SER A 658 -41.42 6.72 31.19
CA SER A 658 -42.22 6.68 32.42
C SER A 658 -43.18 7.88 32.52
N ILE A 659 -42.75 9.07 32.08
CA ILE A 659 -43.58 10.27 32.02
C ILE A 659 -44.67 10.13 30.93
N LEU A 660 -44.32 9.62 29.75
CA LEU A 660 -45.29 9.38 28.67
C LEU A 660 -46.35 8.35 29.08
N ILE A 661 -45.95 7.27 29.76
CA ILE A 661 -46.88 6.27 30.28
C ILE A 661 -47.85 6.89 31.29
N LEU A 662 -47.35 7.73 32.22
CA LEU A 662 -48.19 8.45 33.18
C LEU A 662 -49.16 9.44 32.51
N MET A 663 -48.75 10.05 31.40
CA MET A 663 -49.57 10.97 30.59
C MET A 663 -50.66 10.26 29.78
N PHE A 664 -50.35 9.10 29.20
CA PHE A 664 -51.27 8.38 28.31
C PHE A 664 -52.19 7.40 29.05
N LEU A 665 -51.85 6.96 30.26
CA LEU A 665 -52.72 6.10 31.06
C LEU A 665 -54.13 6.70 31.29
N PRO A 666 -54.29 7.97 31.71
CA PRO A 666 -55.60 8.59 31.93
C PRO A 666 -56.42 8.69 30.63
N ILE A 667 -55.76 8.98 29.52
CA ILE A 667 -56.40 9.08 28.20
C ILE A 667 -56.90 7.71 27.75
N PHE A 668 -56.10 6.66 27.95
CA PHE A 668 -56.50 5.29 27.68
C PHE A 668 -57.73 4.88 28.51
N TYR A 669 -57.74 5.19 29.81
CA TYR A 669 -58.91 4.91 30.66
C TYR A 669 -60.15 5.73 30.26
N LEU A 670 -59.98 6.98 29.79
CA LEU A 670 -61.07 7.80 29.25
C LEU A 670 -61.67 7.17 27.98
N ILE A 671 -60.83 6.67 27.07
CA ILE A 671 -61.26 5.99 25.84
C ILE A 671 -61.99 4.69 26.18
N VAL A 672 -61.47 3.89 27.12
CA VAL A 672 -62.14 2.67 27.60
C VAL A 672 -63.49 2.99 28.25
N TYR A 673 -63.57 4.08 29.05
CA TYR A 673 -64.82 4.55 29.64
C TYR A 673 -65.84 4.96 28.59
N LEU A 674 -65.42 5.71 27.56
CA LEU A 674 -66.29 6.11 26.45
C LEU A 674 -66.76 4.91 25.62
N TYR A 675 -65.87 3.95 25.36
CA TYR A 675 -66.20 2.72 24.64
C TYR A 675 -67.18 1.82 25.41
N GLN A 676 -67.02 1.68 26.73
CA GLN A 676 -67.97 0.97 27.58
C GLN A 676 -69.33 1.69 27.64
N ARG A 677 -69.33 3.03 27.65
CA ARG A 677 -70.56 3.83 27.60
C ARG A 677 -71.30 3.66 26.27
N GLU A 678 -70.58 3.57 25.17
CA GLU A 678 -71.15 3.38 23.83
C GLU A 678 -71.73 1.96 23.65
N MET A 679 -71.05 0.93 24.17
CA MET A 679 -71.57 -0.44 24.25
C MET A 679 -72.79 -0.58 25.18
N SER A 680 -72.89 0.23 26.24
CA SER A 680 -74.07 0.26 27.12
C SER A 680 -75.32 0.83 26.44
N THR A 681 -75.17 1.57 25.34
CA THR A 681 -76.27 2.16 24.57
C THR A 681 -76.68 1.34 23.33
N GLY A 682 -75.95 0.26 23.00
CA GLY A 682 -76.14 -0.55 21.80
C GLY A 682 -76.84 -1.90 22.02
N GLY A 683 -77.75 -2.00 22.99
CA GLY A 683 -78.42 -3.26 23.32
C GLY A 683 -79.91 -3.26 22.99
N GLN A 684 -80.31 -3.61 21.77
CA GLN A 684 -81.57 -4.33 21.54
C GLN A 684 -81.71 -4.95 20.14
N GLN A 685 -82.12 -6.22 20.16
CA GLN A 685 -82.60 -7.08 19.06
C GLN A 685 -81.54 -7.82 18.24
N LEU A 686 -81.42 -9.14 18.45
CA LEU A 686 -82.01 -10.12 17.52
C LEU A 686 -81.93 -11.58 18.01
N LYS A 687 -83.13 -12.13 18.14
CA LYS A 687 -83.64 -13.50 18.06
C LYS A 687 -82.68 -14.72 18.04
N ARG A 688 -82.98 -15.57 19.03
CA ARG A 688 -82.68 -16.98 19.27
C ARG A 688 -83.13 -17.92 18.13
N ILE A 689 -82.24 -18.79 17.65
CA ILE A 689 -82.59 -20.11 17.08
C ILE A 689 -81.60 -21.16 17.59
N SER A 690 -82.13 -22.16 18.28
CA SER A 690 -81.44 -23.34 18.82
C SER A 690 -81.47 -24.51 17.83
N LYS A 691 -80.42 -25.33 17.77
CA LYS A 691 -80.53 -26.75 17.43
C LYS A 691 -79.58 -27.63 18.26
N PRO A 692 -79.93 -28.90 18.52
CA PRO A 692 -79.52 -29.62 19.73
C PRO A 692 -78.48 -30.72 19.47
N GLY A 693 -77.62 -30.91 20.48
CA GLY A 693 -77.27 -32.20 21.10
C GLY A 693 -76.72 -33.34 20.24
N ARG A 694 -75.46 -33.70 20.49
CA ARG A 694 -75.02 -35.11 20.55
C ARG A 694 -73.94 -35.29 21.63
N LYS A 695 -74.27 -36.15 22.61
CA LYS A 695 -73.41 -36.61 23.71
C LYS A 695 -72.35 -37.62 23.22
N PRO A 696 -71.26 -37.80 23.98
CA PRO A 696 -70.08 -38.57 23.58
C PRO A 696 -70.25 -40.08 23.86
N LYS A 697 -69.43 -40.92 23.21
CA LYS A 697 -69.26 -42.32 23.59
C LYS A 697 -67.77 -42.61 23.88
N PRO A 698 -67.45 -43.33 24.96
CA PRO A 698 -66.09 -43.76 25.28
C PRO A 698 -65.86 -45.23 24.89
N SER A 699 -64.67 -45.49 24.35
CA SER A 699 -63.79 -46.68 24.54
C SER A 699 -62.69 -46.61 23.51
#